data_AF-A0A094SPW4-F1
#
_entry.id   AF-A0A094SPW4-F1
#
_cell.length_a   1.000
_cell.length_b   1.000
_cell.length_c   1.000
_cell.angle_alpha   90.00
_cell.angle_beta   90.00
_cell.angle_gamma   90.00
#
_symmetry.space_group_name_H-M   'P 1'
#
loop_
_entity.id
_entity.type
_entity.pdbx_description
1 polymer ?
#
loop_
_entity_poly.entity_id
_entity_poly.type
_entity_poly.pdbx_seq_one_letter_code
_entity_poly.pdbx_strand_id
1 'polypeptide(L)'
;ITAGSLLLCGTADTPPTCTEQSIAVSGEGDWNVNTSTGIVTFTPASGFTGTVTPLSYSVIDVLSRATTSTLSITVAAISAPNTPDLDTSSDTGSSTSDNETKDSTPTVGASGATDGDTVTMTATKGAVTVTCTYVASSSVSTCDLPSMTDGTWSVTSSRVDSQNNASGASAPLSIVIDTTAPSRASLPDLDAASDAGSSSTDNTTSDTTPDIGVSGVQTGDIVTMTAVNGSTTITCTYDTAVATTCELATLTDDTWSVTAVVTDTAGNDSLQSSALTLIIDTTIPTTSTTSTTEAPTTTTTVAPTTTTVAPTTTTIAPTTTTTTVAAATSTTTTTTTTTTTIAPTTTTTAVPTTTTTLPNSLIPNDTSGIEKKVEDVAAIAGMPKDGWVKVDKGETSLTITTSEGLMIKIGAKVKSSVTLRLNTRGMPIFEANDFITIAGGGLKPFTPASTWLFSTPTKLGELQVDANGNFTEEYSIGDAVPPGDHTAQLNGIAPDGTLRVVEVAVEILPTPDVVVPAVAQSSTSDTPPPAPPMSNSATIALLASALALLAVSRKESGVAAASNTPNDSATNDSPSADSVEREEAGGEISSVGAEYGIHSNEVRKDRLRTPRFEWVDTLLNKIASSFDRISPMIARVADDGAYARTLLGFMWLLVPFAGVAVGIASAFNTNFVVMIPSLELVIAICILGVIDAFAGMLFALSFGITLLLGSGFTSIDSVRGFLGIAVFSFAPPLMAAATRPFRRDSSEDQIRWNRLKDFVLSALFGAWAAGGMYGALPSLTTYKPLHSDRTDLIQLVVLLAIASRWIFENVARAYSPQRLRIVEVEEFREVVNRQPFASLLIRTALFLFVAATFIGNNWALWVGGAMFFIPKLISQFTEHFPNFALVHRYLPRNLLRVVVMLFVALWWGMLVNNRYGDSPNTLLYAFVLLSIPGIALGAVDWFARDSKDWPSTAVSKMLGVAVLVVGILCVRGVIF
;
A
#
# COMPACT_ATOMS: atom_id res chain seq x y z
N ILE A 1 -43.17 22.04 -32.87
CA ILE A 1 -42.17 21.66 -33.88
C ILE A 1 -42.35 20.18 -34.14
N THR A 2 -42.46 19.75 -35.40
CA THR A 2 -42.59 18.33 -35.74
C THR A 2 -41.23 17.78 -36.14
N ALA A 3 -40.88 16.56 -35.70
CA ALA A 3 -39.60 15.91 -36.03
C ALA A 3 -39.34 15.85 -37.55
N GLY A 4 -40.40 15.64 -38.34
CA GLY A 4 -40.34 15.58 -39.80
C GLY A 4 -40.14 16.92 -40.51
N SER A 5 -40.00 18.02 -39.77
CA SER A 5 -39.76 19.35 -40.34
C SER A 5 -38.29 19.79 -40.34
N LEU A 6 -37.39 18.99 -39.75
CA LEU A 6 -35.97 19.33 -39.66
C LEU A 6 -35.26 19.07 -40.98
N LEU A 7 -34.63 20.11 -41.54
CA LEU A 7 -33.85 20.07 -42.78
C LEU A 7 -32.54 20.87 -42.63
N LEU A 8 -31.45 20.35 -43.18
CA LEU A 8 -30.12 20.97 -43.22
C LEU A 8 -30.03 21.94 -44.40
N CYS A 9 -29.27 23.02 -44.24
CA CYS A 9 -29.09 24.03 -45.27
C CYS A 9 -27.86 23.67 -46.10
N GLY A 10 -28.08 23.27 -47.35
CA GLY A 10 -27.00 23.04 -48.32
C GLY A 10 -26.25 24.32 -48.69
N THR A 11 -25.18 24.19 -49.45
CA THR A 11 -24.38 25.34 -49.91
C THR A 11 -25.14 26.30 -50.83
N ALA A 12 -26.23 25.83 -51.45
CA ALA A 12 -27.13 26.62 -52.29
C ALA A 12 -28.37 27.13 -51.53
N ASP A 13 -28.58 26.70 -50.30
CA ASP A 13 -29.75 27.06 -49.49
C ASP A 13 -29.49 28.33 -48.69
N THR A 14 -30.57 29.08 -48.41
CA THR A 14 -30.53 30.20 -47.47
C THR A 14 -31.55 29.94 -46.35
N PRO A 15 -31.13 29.91 -45.06
CA PRO A 15 -32.08 29.73 -43.96
C PRO A 15 -33.15 30.84 -43.99
N PRO A 16 -34.45 30.52 -43.83
CA PRO A 16 -35.01 29.27 -43.32
C PRO A 16 -35.45 28.25 -44.39
N THR A 17 -35.16 28.46 -45.68
CA THR A 17 -35.56 27.54 -46.75
C THR A 17 -34.46 26.50 -46.99
N CYS A 18 -34.36 25.53 -46.08
CA CYS A 18 -33.37 24.47 -46.15
C CYS A 18 -34.02 23.18 -46.66
N THR A 19 -33.38 22.45 -47.56
CA THR A 19 -34.00 21.31 -48.25
C THR A 19 -33.31 19.97 -48.03
N GLU A 20 -32.11 19.96 -47.47
CA GLU A 20 -31.29 18.76 -47.43
C GLU A 20 -31.55 17.90 -46.19
N GLN A 21 -31.50 16.59 -46.37
CA GLN A 21 -31.52 15.61 -45.27
C GLN A 21 -30.14 15.01 -45.01
N SER A 22 -29.18 15.21 -45.92
CA SER A 22 -27.81 14.73 -45.81
C SER A 22 -26.85 15.70 -46.51
N ILE A 23 -25.71 16.02 -45.89
CA ILE A 23 -24.70 16.92 -46.44
C ILE A 23 -23.30 16.36 -46.18
N ALA A 24 -22.51 16.16 -47.23
CA ALA A 24 -21.10 15.78 -47.14
C ALA A 24 -20.19 17.02 -47.11
N VAL A 25 -19.30 17.11 -46.13
CA VAL A 25 -18.27 18.14 -46.01
C VAL A 25 -16.91 17.52 -46.33
N SER A 26 -16.34 17.93 -47.47
CA SER A 26 -15.11 17.34 -47.99
C SER A 26 -13.94 17.44 -47.00
N GLY A 27 -13.33 16.30 -46.67
CA GLY A 27 -12.21 16.22 -45.73
C GLY A 27 -12.61 16.26 -44.24
N GLU A 28 -13.89 16.49 -43.91
CA GLU A 28 -14.37 16.58 -42.52
C GLU A 28 -15.34 15.46 -42.15
N GLY A 29 -16.35 15.16 -42.98
CA GLY A 29 -17.34 14.13 -42.70
C GLY A 29 -18.75 14.41 -43.26
N ASP A 30 -19.72 13.56 -42.92
CA ASP A 30 -21.09 13.58 -43.44
C ASP A 30 -22.13 13.88 -42.34
N TRP A 31 -23.06 14.79 -42.63
CA TRP A 31 -24.23 15.09 -41.80
C TRP A 31 -25.47 14.35 -42.31
N ASN A 32 -26.32 13.83 -41.42
CA ASN A 32 -27.56 13.14 -41.77
C ASN A 32 -28.68 13.41 -40.75
N VAL A 33 -29.91 13.62 -41.23
CA VAL A 33 -31.11 13.87 -40.41
C VAL A 33 -32.06 12.68 -40.46
N ASN A 34 -32.40 12.13 -39.29
CA ASN A 34 -33.53 11.23 -39.16
C ASN A 34 -34.83 12.04 -38.95
N THR A 35 -35.61 12.21 -40.01
CA THR A 35 -36.86 12.99 -40.00
C THR A 35 -37.99 12.34 -39.17
N SER A 36 -37.88 11.05 -38.82
CA SER A 36 -38.87 10.40 -37.94
C SER A 36 -38.64 10.72 -36.46
N THR A 37 -37.39 10.93 -36.05
CA THR A 37 -37.00 11.20 -34.65
C THR A 37 -36.53 12.63 -34.40
N GLY A 38 -36.14 13.36 -35.45
CA GLY A 38 -35.52 14.69 -35.38
C GLY A 38 -34.05 14.68 -34.97
N ILE A 39 -33.40 13.50 -34.99
CA ILE A 39 -31.98 13.36 -34.61
C ILE A 39 -31.09 13.70 -35.81
N VAL A 40 -30.05 14.50 -35.57
CA VAL A 40 -28.99 14.80 -36.55
C VAL A 40 -27.71 14.07 -36.15
N THR A 41 -27.12 13.33 -37.08
CA THR A 41 -25.87 12.57 -36.90
C THR A 41 -24.78 13.18 -37.78
N PHE A 42 -23.57 13.33 -37.23
CA PHE A 42 -22.36 13.64 -37.99
C PHE A 42 -21.40 12.46 -37.93
N THR A 43 -20.93 12.00 -39.09
CA THR A 43 -19.96 10.92 -39.23
C THR A 43 -18.65 11.52 -39.76
N PRO A 44 -17.59 11.62 -38.95
CA PRO A 44 -16.33 12.22 -39.40
C PRO A 44 -15.66 11.38 -40.49
N ALA A 45 -14.92 12.07 -41.38
CA ALA A 45 -14.01 11.42 -42.31
C ALA A 45 -12.87 10.76 -41.53
N SER A 46 -12.35 9.64 -42.06
CA SER A 46 -11.21 8.93 -41.47
C SER A 46 -10.02 9.87 -41.26
N GLY A 47 -9.48 9.90 -40.03
CA GLY A 47 -8.35 10.76 -39.64
C GLY A 47 -8.70 12.23 -39.34
N PHE A 48 -9.97 12.65 -39.46
CA PHE A 48 -10.37 14.02 -39.14
C PHE A 48 -10.39 14.24 -37.62
N THR A 49 -9.69 15.29 -37.17
CA THR A 49 -9.74 15.79 -35.79
C THR A 49 -9.83 17.32 -35.82
N GLY A 50 -10.49 17.90 -34.83
CA GLY A 50 -10.72 19.34 -34.74
C GLY A 50 -12.18 19.75 -34.95
N THR A 51 -12.41 21.06 -35.09
CA THR A 51 -13.75 21.64 -35.19
C THR A 51 -14.29 21.52 -36.61
N VAL A 52 -15.47 20.90 -36.75
CA VAL A 52 -16.22 20.74 -38.00
C VAL A 52 -16.77 22.11 -38.43
N THR A 53 -16.80 22.37 -39.73
CA THR A 53 -17.41 23.54 -40.33
C THR A 53 -18.87 23.67 -39.85
N PRO A 54 -19.27 24.80 -39.20
CA PRO A 54 -20.62 24.94 -38.66
C PRO A 54 -21.71 24.86 -39.73
N LEU A 55 -22.76 24.07 -39.47
CA LEU A 55 -23.83 23.80 -40.43
C LEU A 55 -25.17 24.39 -39.95
N SER A 56 -25.84 25.17 -40.79
CA SER A 56 -27.17 25.70 -40.46
C SER A 56 -28.27 24.66 -40.72
N TYR A 57 -29.36 24.71 -39.95
CA TYR A 57 -30.58 23.93 -40.16
C TYR A 57 -31.84 24.76 -39.93
N SER A 58 -32.97 24.27 -40.46
CA SER A 58 -34.30 24.85 -40.26
C SER A 58 -35.29 23.83 -39.71
N VAL A 59 -36.29 24.30 -38.97
CA VAL A 59 -37.44 23.50 -38.51
C VAL A 59 -38.73 24.28 -38.67
N ILE A 60 -39.84 23.58 -38.90
CA ILE A 60 -41.17 24.18 -39.11
C ILE A 60 -42.14 23.72 -38.01
N ASP A 61 -42.94 24.63 -37.47
CA ASP A 61 -43.98 24.29 -36.50
C ASP A 61 -45.32 23.89 -37.16
N VAL A 62 -46.29 23.49 -36.32
CA VAL A 62 -47.61 23.04 -36.77
C VAL A 62 -48.45 24.16 -37.42
N LEU A 63 -48.00 25.41 -37.31
CA LEU A 63 -48.62 26.60 -37.92
C LEU A 63 -47.83 27.07 -39.16
N SER A 64 -46.93 26.22 -39.68
CA SER A 64 -46.08 26.50 -40.85
C SER A 64 -45.10 27.68 -40.65
N ARG A 65 -44.69 27.96 -39.41
CA ARG A 65 -43.65 28.96 -39.12
C ARG A 65 -42.28 28.29 -39.04
N ALA A 66 -41.30 28.84 -39.74
CA ALA A 66 -39.94 28.31 -39.76
C ALA A 66 -39.01 29.06 -38.79
N THR A 67 -38.07 28.33 -38.17
CA THR A 67 -36.95 28.90 -37.40
C THR A 67 -35.66 28.17 -37.75
N THR A 68 -34.52 28.81 -37.48
CA THR A 68 -33.20 28.32 -37.88
C THR A 68 -32.21 28.37 -36.74
N SER A 69 -31.19 27.52 -36.79
CA SER A 69 -30.05 27.53 -35.87
C SER A 69 -28.82 26.88 -36.54
N THR A 70 -27.68 26.87 -35.85
CA THR A 70 -26.40 26.33 -36.33
C THR A 70 -25.94 25.16 -35.47
N LEU A 71 -25.41 24.12 -36.12
CA LEU A 71 -24.74 22.97 -35.52
C LEU A 71 -23.23 23.19 -35.57
N SER A 72 -22.57 22.97 -34.44
CA SER A 72 -21.11 23.03 -34.31
C SER A 72 -20.64 21.80 -33.53
N ILE A 73 -19.74 21.01 -34.14
CA ILE A 73 -19.19 19.78 -33.56
C ILE A 73 -17.65 19.88 -33.57
N THR A 74 -17.00 19.30 -32.56
CA THR A 74 -15.54 19.12 -32.54
C THR A 74 -15.25 17.63 -32.34
N VAL A 75 -14.37 17.08 -33.17
CA VAL A 75 -13.90 15.70 -33.10
C VAL A 75 -12.57 15.67 -32.35
N ALA A 76 -12.51 14.94 -31.23
CA ALA A 76 -11.30 14.84 -30.42
C ALA A 76 -10.29 13.85 -31.03
N ALA A 77 -8.99 14.11 -30.87
CA ALA A 77 -7.95 13.13 -31.15
C ALA A 77 -7.99 11.97 -30.16
N ILE A 78 -7.51 10.79 -30.57
CA ILE A 78 -7.37 9.65 -29.67
C ILE A 78 -6.25 9.91 -28.66
N SER A 79 -6.36 9.31 -27.47
CA SER A 79 -5.36 9.46 -26.42
C SER A 79 -4.00 8.90 -26.85
N ALA A 80 -2.91 9.55 -26.44
CA ALA A 80 -1.57 8.98 -26.61
C ALA A 80 -1.41 7.68 -25.79
N PRO A 81 -0.47 6.80 -26.15
CA PRO A 81 -0.01 5.74 -25.24
C PRO A 81 0.58 6.34 -23.96
N ASN A 82 0.75 5.50 -22.94
CA ASN A 82 1.50 5.85 -21.75
C ASN A 82 2.98 6.11 -22.10
N THR A 83 3.72 6.67 -21.13
CA THR A 83 5.18 6.82 -21.22
C THR A 83 5.83 5.50 -21.65
N PRO A 84 6.77 5.53 -22.61
CA PRO A 84 7.59 4.37 -22.95
C PRO A 84 8.29 3.75 -21.73
N ASP A 85 8.60 2.47 -21.84
CA ASP A 85 9.41 1.73 -20.88
C ASP A 85 10.53 0.96 -21.61
N LEU A 86 11.67 0.80 -20.95
CA LEU A 86 12.77 -0.06 -21.41
C LEU A 86 12.44 -1.50 -20.96
N ASP A 87 12.52 -2.46 -21.88
CA ASP A 87 12.26 -3.85 -21.51
C ASP A 87 13.28 -4.32 -20.48
N THR A 88 12.80 -4.99 -19.42
CA THR A 88 13.66 -5.51 -18.33
C THR A 88 14.80 -6.41 -18.81
N SER A 89 14.64 -7.08 -19.96
CA SER A 89 15.69 -7.91 -20.56
C SER A 89 16.74 -7.10 -21.33
N SER A 90 16.39 -5.89 -21.78
CA SER A 90 17.29 -4.92 -22.39
C SER A 90 17.86 -3.92 -21.38
N ASP A 91 17.48 -3.95 -20.10
CA ASP A 91 18.09 -3.14 -19.03
C ASP A 91 19.20 -3.95 -18.33
N THR A 92 20.40 -3.96 -18.94
CA THR A 92 21.45 -4.95 -18.67
C THR A 92 22.34 -4.66 -17.46
N GLY A 93 22.06 -3.56 -16.74
CA GLY A 93 22.82 -3.08 -15.60
C GLY A 93 22.58 -3.83 -14.29
N SER A 94 23.10 -3.26 -13.20
CA SER A 94 22.92 -3.80 -11.84
C SER A 94 21.47 -3.69 -11.33
N SER A 95 20.66 -2.85 -11.98
CA SER A 95 19.23 -2.69 -11.74
C SER A 95 18.47 -2.86 -13.05
N THR A 96 17.35 -3.59 -13.03
CA THR A 96 16.48 -3.78 -14.20
C THR A 96 15.41 -2.68 -14.32
N SER A 97 15.71 -1.49 -13.81
CA SER A 97 14.76 -0.36 -13.74
C SER A 97 15.43 1.02 -13.69
N ASP A 98 16.74 1.09 -13.88
CA ASP A 98 17.46 2.38 -13.89
C ASP A 98 17.55 2.97 -15.30
N ASN A 99 17.20 2.19 -16.33
CA ASN A 99 17.29 2.56 -17.75
C ASN A 99 18.73 2.82 -18.20
N GLU A 100 19.72 2.17 -17.58
CA GLU A 100 21.12 2.19 -17.99
C GLU A 100 21.52 0.82 -18.58
N THR A 101 21.86 0.81 -19.87
CA THR A 101 22.07 -0.45 -20.59
C THR A 101 23.27 -0.43 -21.52
N LYS A 102 23.94 -1.58 -21.62
CA LYS A 102 24.94 -1.90 -22.64
C LYS A 102 24.34 -2.44 -23.93
N ASP A 103 23.03 -2.63 -23.97
CA ASP A 103 22.33 -2.99 -25.19
C ASP A 103 22.23 -1.75 -26.10
N SER A 104 23.04 -1.73 -27.16
CA SER A 104 22.98 -0.67 -28.17
C SER A 104 21.72 -0.71 -29.04
N THR A 105 20.89 -1.75 -28.94
CA THR A 105 19.65 -1.97 -29.69
C THR A 105 18.48 -2.25 -28.73
N PRO A 106 18.20 -1.35 -27.78
CA PRO A 106 17.30 -1.65 -26.68
C PRO A 106 15.86 -1.89 -27.15
N THR A 107 15.22 -2.89 -26.56
CA THR A 107 13.80 -3.15 -26.73
C THR A 107 12.99 -2.18 -25.87
N VAL A 108 12.05 -1.44 -26.49
CA VAL A 108 11.18 -0.48 -25.81
C VAL A 108 9.71 -0.76 -26.12
N GLY A 109 8.84 -0.46 -25.16
CA GLY A 109 7.39 -0.62 -25.32
C GLY A 109 6.61 0.55 -24.74
N ALA A 110 5.32 0.62 -25.05
CA ALA A 110 4.40 1.54 -24.42
C ALA A 110 3.04 0.88 -24.18
N SER A 111 2.48 1.07 -22.98
CA SER A 111 1.15 0.59 -22.63
C SER A 111 0.06 1.60 -23.02
N GLY A 112 -1.20 1.19 -22.97
CA GLY A 112 -2.35 2.07 -23.23
C GLY A 112 -2.79 2.14 -24.69
N ALA A 113 -2.11 1.48 -25.62
CA ALA A 113 -2.59 1.26 -27.00
C ALA A 113 -3.59 0.09 -27.06
N THR A 114 -4.56 0.17 -27.96
CA THR A 114 -5.57 -0.87 -28.19
C THR A 114 -5.02 -1.92 -29.17
N ASP A 115 -5.53 -3.16 -29.11
CA ASP A 115 -5.19 -4.20 -30.09
C ASP A 115 -5.50 -3.71 -31.52
N GLY A 116 -4.53 -3.82 -32.41
CA GLY A 116 -4.58 -3.31 -33.78
C GLY A 116 -4.07 -1.87 -33.97
N ASP A 117 -3.82 -1.11 -32.90
CA ASP A 117 -3.20 0.21 -33.01
C ASP A 117 -1.74 0.08 -33.47
N THR A 118 -1.32 0.89 -34.43
CA THR A 118 0.10 0.99 -34.80
C THR A 118 0.78 1.98 -33.87
N VAL A 119 1.69 1.50 -33.02
CA VAL A 119 2.50 2.31 -32.10
C VAL A 119 3.85 2.63 -32.74
N THR A 120 4.23 3.90 -32.70
CA THR A 120 5.53 4.39 -33.17
C THR A 120 6.33 4.93 -31.99
N MET A 121 7.49 4.34 -31.76
CA MET A 121 8.48 4.76 -30.77
C MET A 121 9.51 5.65 -31.46
N THR A 122 9.81 6.81 -30.88
CA THR A 122 10.76 7.79 -31.41
C THR A 122 11.79 8.14 -30.35
N ALA A 123 13.05 7.78 -30.58
CA ALA A 123 14.18 8.10 -29.71
C ALA A 123 15.03 9.22 -30.31
N THR A 124 15.37 10.22 -29.50
CA THR A 124 16.08 11.44 -29.94
C THR A 124 17.27 11.75 -29.06
N LYS A 125 18.38 12.15 -29.70
CA LYS A 125 19.59 12.66 -29.05
C LYS A 125 20.17 13.80 -29.88
N GLY A 126 19.93 15.03 -29.43
CA GLY A 126 20.28 16.23 -30.19
C GLY A 126 19.51 16.28 -31.52
N ALA A 127 20.23 16.25 -32.64
CA ALA A 127 19.64 16.23 -33.99
C ALA A 127 19.43 14.81 -34.56
N VAL A 128 19.89 13.77 -33.86
CA VAL A 128 19.76 12.39 -34.31
C VAL A 128 18.45 11.82 -33.78
N THR A 129 17.67 11.22 -34.67
CA THR A 129 16.40 10.56 -34.36
C THR A 129 16.40 9.17 -34.95
N VAL A 130 15.99 8.19 -34.16
CA VAL A 130 15.73 6.82 -34.60
C VAL A 130 14.33 6.41 -34.16
N THR A 131 13.72 5.48 -34.90
CA THR A 131 12.33 5.07 -34.66
C THR A 131 12.18 3.56 -34.81
N CYS A 132 11.29 2.97 -34.02
CA CYS A 132 10.78 1.62 -34.25
C CYS A 132 9.25 1.63 -34.15
N THR A 133 8.60 0.65 -34.75
CA THR A 133 7.13 0.55 -34.79
C THR A 133 6.69 -0.86 -34.53
N TYR A 134 5.57 -1.02 -33.81
CA TYR A 134 4.89 -2.29 -33.67
C TYR A 134 3.37 -2.10 -33.77
N VAL A 135 2.66 -3.17 -34.14
CA VAL A 135 1.19 -3.20 -34.06
C VAL A 135 0.87 -3.81 -32.70
N ALA A 136 0.22 -3.03 -31.84
CA ALA A 136 -0.15 -3.45 -30.51
C ALA A 136 -1.05 -4.68 -30.60
N SER A 137 -0.64 -5.74 -29.91
CA SER A 137 -1.42 -6.97 -29.74
C SER A 137 -1.08 -7.63 -28.41
N SER A 138 -1.83 -8.66 -28.02
CA SER A 138 -1.53 -9.39 -26.77
C SER A 138 -0.14 -10.06 -26.78
N SER A 139 0.46 -10.28 -27.95
CA SER A 139 1.77 -10.91 -28.12
C SER A 139 2.88 -9.95 -28.53
N VAL A 140 2.55 -8.72 -28.92
CA VAL A 140 3.51 -7.72 -29.40
C VAL A 140 3.19 -6.38 -28.77
N SER A 141 4.05 -5.95 -27.85
CA SER A 141 3.93 -4.69 -27.12
C SER A 141 5.23 -3.87 -27.13
N THR A 142 6.25 -4.35 -27.84
CA THR A 142 7.59 -3.77 -27.85
C THR A 142 8.15 -3.75 -29.28
N CYS A 143 9.16 -2.93 -29.50
CA CYS A 143 10.01 -2.97 -30.67
C CYS A 143 11.46 -2.66 -30.29
N ASP A 144 12.40 -3.20 -31.07
CA ASP A 144 13.82 -2.94 -30.89
C ASP A 144 14.19 -1.63 -31.58
N LEU A 145 14.83 -0.73 -30.85
CA LEU A 145 15.38 0.47 -31.44
C LEU A 145 16.61 0.11 -32.32
N PRO A 146 16.81 0.80 -33.45
CA PRO A 146 18.02 0.63 -34.25
C PRO A 146 19.27 0.97 -33.43
N SER A 147 20.43 0.45 -33.83
CA SER A 147 21.70 0.65 -33.10
C SER A 147 21.96 2.12 -32.76
N MET A 148 22.18 2.37 -31.46
CA MET A 148 22.28 3.68 -30.83
C MET A 148 23.70 3.89 -30.28
N THR A 149 24.20 5.12 -30.34
CA THR A 149 25.51 5.48 -29.76
C THR A 149 25.41 5.80 -28.27
N ASP A 150 26.48 5.51 -27.52
CA ASP A 150 26.62 5.81 -26.09
C ASP A 150 26.20 7.23 -25.70
N GLY A 151 25.41 7.37 -24.64
CA GLY A 151 24.89 8.60 -24.04
C GLY A 151 23.38 8.57 -23.83
N THR A 152 22.82 9.68 -23.35
CA THR A 152 21.40 9.79 -23.01
C THR A 152 20.51 10.03 -24.23
N TRP A 153 19.43 9.26 -24.34
CA TRP A 153 18.40 9.35 -25.37
C TRP A 153 17.02 9.59 -24.76
N SER A 154 16.20 10.39 -25.44
CA SER A 154 14.81 10.65 -25.06
C SER A 154 13.85 9.91 -25.98
N VAL A 155 13.09 8.95 -25.44
CA VAL A 155 12.16 8.08 -26.16
C VAL A 155 10.72 8.53 -25.91
N THR A 156 9.94 8.69 -26.96
CA THR A 156 8.49 9.00 -26.91
C THR A 156 7.70 8.00 -27.73
N SER A 157 6.40 7.89 -27.48
CA SER A 157 5.48 7.00 -28.23
C SER A 157 4.28 7.77 -28.77
N SER A 158 3.73 7.30 -29.88
CA SER A 158 2.47 7.78 -30.47
C SER A 158 1.74 6.62 -31.12
N ARG A 159 0.43 6.72 -31.35
CA ARG A 159 -0.34 5.64 -31.97
C ARG A 159 -1.32 6.10 -33.04
N VAL A 160 -1.63 5.19 -33.95
CA VAL A 160 -2.68 5.33 -34.96
C VAL A 160 -3.62 4.13 -34.85
N ASP A 161 -4.93 4.38 -34.72
CA ASP A 161 -5.94 3.31 -34.63
C ASP A 161 -6.31 2.72 -36.01
N SER A 162 -7.15 1.69 -36.01
CA SER A 162 -7.64 1.02 -37.23
C SER A 162 -8.58 1.87 -38.09
N GLN A 163 -8.99 3.05 -37.62
CA GLN A 163 -9.76 4.06 -38.36
C GLN A 163 -8.86 5.21 -38.86
N ASN A 164 -7.53 5.07 -38.72
CA ASN A 164 -6.50 6.04 -39.05
C ASN A 164 -6.57 7.35 -38.22
N ASN A 165 -7.16 7.31 -37.03
CA ASN A 165 -7.07 8.43 -36.10
C ASN A 165 -5.70 8.39 -35.40
N ALA A 166 -5.03 9.53 -35.33
CA ALA A 166 -3.71 9.64 -34.70
C ALA A 166 -3.78 10.27 -33.31
N SER A 167 -2.90 9.84 -32.42
CA SER A 167 -2.68 10.46 -31.12
C SER A 167 -1.63 11.58 -31.16
N GLY A 168 -1.54 12.35 -30.09
CA GLY A 168 -0.32 13.12 -29.78
C GLY A 168 0.83 12.21 -29.32
N ALA A 169 2.01 12.80 -29.07
CA ALA A 169 3.13 12.11 -28.43
C ALA A 169 2.91 11.97 -26.92
N SER A 170 3.40 10.86 -26.35
CA SER A 170 3.42 10.62 -24.91
C SER A 170 4.52 11.42 -24.20
N ALA A 171 4.57 11.28 -22.86
CA ALA A 171 5.68 11.80 -22.08
C ALA A 171 6.99 11.03 -22.40
N PRO A 172 8.17 11.67 -22.31
CA PRO A 172 9.43 11.04 -22.67
C PRO A 172 9.98 10.09 -21.58
N LEU A 173 10.53 8.95 -21.99
CA LEU A 173 11.45 8.12 -21.22
C LEU A 173 12.90 8.54 -21.50
N SER A 174 13.76 8.60 -20.48
CA SER A 174 15.19 8.85 -20.63
C SER A 174 15.94 7.54 -20.46
N ILE A 175 16.64 7.09 -21.51
CA ILE A 175 17.49 5.89 -21.46
C ILE A 175 18.96 6.29 -21.64
N VAL A 176 19.88 5.60 -20.97
CA VAL A 176 21.33 5.78 -21.13
C VAL A 176 21.90 4.54 -21.78
N ILE A 177 22.52 4.73 -22.95
CA ILE A 177 23.27 3.67 -23.62
C ILE A 177 24.73 3.82 -23.20
N ASP A 178 25.33 2.76 -22.66
CA ASP A 178 26.77 2.70 -22.35
C ASP A 178 27.33 1.33 -22.73
N THR A 179 28.07 1.29 -23.83
CA THR A 179 28.71 0.07 -24.34
C THR A 179 30.21 0.01 -23.98
N THR A 180 30.69 0.93 -23.16
CA THR A 180 32.12 1.11 -22.88
C THR A 180 32.52 0.37 -21.61
N ALA A 181 33.18 -0.79 -21.79
CA ALA A 181 33.66 -1.56 -20.65
C ALA A 181 34.68 -0.82 -19.75
N PRO A 182 34.63 -1.06 -18.42
CA PRO A 182 35.57 -0.46 -17.48
C PRO A 182 37.00 -0.98 -17.70
N SER A 183 37.98 -0.23 -17.21
CA SER A 183 39.38 -0.66 -17.27
C SER A 183 39.62 -1.91 -16.42
N ARG A 184 40.46 -2.81 -16.91
CA ARG A 184 40.91 -4.01 -16.18
C ARG A 184 41.42 -3.67 -14.77
N ALA A 185 40.91 -4.37 -13.76
CA ALA A 185 41.33 -4.22 -12.36
C ALA A 185 42.83 -4.50 -12.13
N SER A 186 43.37 -3.93 -11.05
CA SER A 186 44.69 -4.26 -10.53
C SER A 186 44.78 -5.73 -10.09
N LEU A 187 45.99 -6.18 -9.74
CA LEU A 187 46.17 -7.46 -9.05
C LEU A 187 45.33 -7.45 -7.74
N PRO A 188 44.55 -8.51 -7.45
CA PRO A 188 43.92 -8.70 -6.15
C PRO A 188 44.92 -8.72 -5.01
N ASP A 189 44.51 -8.22 -3.85
CA ASP A 189 45.34 -8.16 -2.64
C ASP A 189 44.55 -8.67 -1.44
N LEU A 190 45.20 -9.51 -0.62
CA LEU A 190 44.64 -10.02 0.63
C LEU A 190 44.66 -8.90 1.67
N ASP A 191 43.54 -8.69 2.37
CA ASP A 191 43.52 -7.66 3.41
C ASP A 191 44.53 -7.98 4.52
N ALA A 192 45.28 -6.98 4.97
CA ALA A 192 46.34 -7.16 5.95
C ALA A 192 45.83 -7.69 7.30
N ALA A 193 44.55 -7.49 7.64
CA ALA A 193 43.94 -8.08 8.84
C ALA A 193 43.59 -9.57 8.64
N SER A 194 43.33 -9.99 7.41
CA SER A 194 43.07 -11.38 7.03
C SER A 194 44.33 -12.16 6.65
N ASP A 195 45.48 -11.51 6.42
CA ASP A 195 46.77 -12.17 6.24
C ASP A 195 47.39 -12.55 7.61
N ALA A 196 46.83 -13.60 8.22
CA ALA A 196 47.13 -14.02 9.58
C ALA A 196 48.28 -15.02 9.63
N GLY A 197 49.30 -14.75 10.43
CA GLY A 197 50.43 -15.66 10.58
C GLY A 197 51.69 -14.94 11.04
N SER A 198 52.82 -15.29 10.44
CA SER A 198 54.11 -14.66 10.76
C SER A 198 54.36 -13.33 10.03
N SER A 199 53.55 -13.04 9.00
CA SER A 199 53.60 -11.85 8.16
C SER A 199 52.15 -11.46 7.78
N SER A 200 51.97 -10.22 7.35
CA SER A 200 50.67 -9.64 6.93
C SER A 200 50.72 -9.13 5.48
N THR A 201 51.69 -9.62 4.71
CA THR A 201 51.92 -9.24 3.31
C THR A 201 52.44 -10.41 2.46
N ASP A 202 52.37 -11.65 2.94
CA ASP A 202 52.87 -12.86 2.27
C ASP A 202 51.75 -13.72 1.68
N ASN A 203 50.49 -13.29 1.81
CA ASN A 203 49.30 -13.96 1.26
C ASN A 203 49.18 -15.41 1.74
N THR A 204 49.64 -15.69 2.95
CA THR A 204 49.64 -17.02 3.57
C THR A 204 48.98 -16.88 4.93
N THR A 205 47.76 -17.40 5.03
CA THR A 205 46.90 -17.13 6.19
C THR A 205 46.32 -18.39 6.82
N SER A 206 46.20 -18.37 8.15
CA SER A 206 45.38 -19.34 8.89
C SER A 206 43.88 -18.98 8.93
N ASP A 207 43.50 -17.83 8.38
CA ASP A 207 42.11 -17.41 8.24
C ASP A 207 41.45 -18.14 7.06
N THR A 208 40.43 -18.93 7.33
CA THR A 208 39.71 -19.70 6.30
C THR A 208 38.64 -18.90 5.58
N THR A 209 38.32 -17.67 6.02
CA THR A 209 37.33 -16.77 5.39
C THR A 209 37.96 -15.39 5.17
N PRO A 210 39.02 -15.29 4.34
CA PRO A 210 39.77 -14.05 4.21
C PRO A 210 39.01 -12.98 3.41
N ASP A 211 39.22 -11.71 3.78
CA ASP A 211 38.81 -10.54 3.01
C ASP A 211 39.81 -10.23 1.88
N ILE A 212 39.30 -10.03 0.67
CA ILE A 212 40.12 -9.75 -0.52
C ILE A 212 39.57 -8.56 -1.32
N GLY A 213 40.46 -7.74 -1.87
CA GLY A 213 40.09 -6.53 -2.61
C GLY A 213 40.93 -6.28 -3.85
N VAL A 214 40.57 -5.24 -4.61
CA VAL A 214 41.38 -4.66 -5.70
C VAL A 214 41.37 -3.14 -5.58
N SER A 215 42.38 -2.49 -6.14
CA SER A 215 42.51 -1.03 -6.12
C SER A 215 42.41 -0.44 -7.53
N GLY A 216 42.14 0.87 -7.63
CA GLY A 216 42.11 1.57 -8.91
C GLY A 216 40.87 1.29 -9.77
N VAL A 217 39.77 0.85 -9.14
CA VAL A 217 38.46 0.67 -9.78
C VAL A 217 37.60 1.92 -9.56
N GLN A 218 36.72 2.25 -10.51
CA GLN A 218 35.84 3.41 -10.41
C GLN A 218 34.77 3.17 -9.34
N THR A 219 34.47 4.20 -8.53
CA THR A 219 33.41 4.13 -7.51
C THR A 219 32.04 3.91 -8.15
N GLY A 220 31.32 2.90 -7.68
CA GLY A 220 29.99 2.50 -8.17
C GLY A 220 30.03 1.26 -9.08
N ASP A 221 31.21 0.81 -9.48
CA ASP A 221 31.37 -0.46 -10.18
C ASP A 221 31.28 -1.64 -9.19
N ILE A 222 30.83 -2.78 -9.70
CA ILE A 222 30.79 -4.05 -8.97
C ILE A 222 32.04 -4.85 -9.29
N VAL A 223 32.78 -5.25 -8.26
CA VAL A 223 33.91 -6.16 -8.39
C VAL A 223 33.45 -7.58 -8.07
N THR A 224 33.68 -8.50 -8.99
CA THR A 224 33.52 -9.94 -8.80
C THR A 224 34.87 -10.61 -8.64
N MET A 225 35.12 -11.16 -7.45
CA MET A 225 36.30 -11.93 -7.11
C MET A 225 36.02 -13.41 -7.31
N THR A 226 36.95 -14.13 -7.93
CA THR A 226 36.85 -15.57 -8.20
C THR A 226 38.11 -16.28 -7.73
N ALA A 227 37.99 -17.10 -6.68
CA ALA A 227 39.04 -17.97 -6.14
C ALA A 227 38.87 -19.40 -6.66
N VAL A 228 39.92 -19.96 -7.26
CA VAL A 228 39.90 -21.29 -7.86
C VAL A 228 41.00 -22.17 -7.27
N ASN A 229 40.64 -23.37 -6.83
CA ASN A 229 41.55 -24.47 -6.50
C ASN A 229 41.03 -25.75 -7.17
N GLY A 230 41.76 -26.26 -8.15
CA GLY A 230 41.32 -27.42 -8.95
C GLY A 230 39.98 -27.15 -9.67
N SER A 231 38.95 -27.92 -9.32
CA SER A 231 37.57 -27.71 -9.83
C SER A 231 36.70 -26.84 -8.92
N THR A 232 37.18 -26.51 -7.72
CA THR A 232 36.42 -25.73 -6.75
C THR A 232 36.55 -24.26 -7.10
N THR A 233 35.41 -23.58 -7.27
CA THR A 233 35.35 -22.15 -7.55
C THR A 233 34.49 -21.49 -6.49
N ILE A 234 35.03 -20.46 -5.85
CA ILE A 234 34.36 -19.66 -4.84
C ILE A 234 34.40 -18.21 -5.31
N THR A 235 33.27 -17.52 -5.22
CA THR A 235 33.12 -16.14 -5.66
C THR A 235 32.64 -15.25 -4.54
N CYS A 236 33.16 -14.03 -4.46
CA CYS A 236 32.57 -12.96 -3.66
C CYS A 236 32.45 -11.70 -4.52
N THR A 237 31.50 -10.83 -4.19
CA THR A 237 31.25 -9.59 -4.93
C THR A 237 31.14 -8.43 -3.97
N TYR A 238 31.59 -7.25 -4.37
CA TYR A 238 31.34 -6.02 -3.63
C TYR A 238 31.15 -4.82 -4.56
N ASP A 239 30.33 -3.88 -4.10
CA ASP A 239 30.17 -2.56 -4.69
C ASP A 239 31.25 -1.64 -4.13
N THR A 240 32.05 -1.07 -5.03
CA THR A 240 33.16 -0.15 -4.71
C THR A 240 32.71 1.17 -4.08
N ALA A 241 31.41 1.50 -4.11
CA ALA A 241 30.83 2.61 -3.35
C ALA A 241 30.56 2.26 -1.87
N VAL A 242 30.43 0.98 -1.55
CA VAL A 242 30.04 0.49 -0.22
C VAL A 242 31.22 -0.11 0.54
N ALA A 243 32.07 -0.86 -0.16
CA ALA A 243 33.18 -1.61 0.43
C ALA A 243 34.42 -1.60 -0.49
N THR A 244 35.57 -1.95 0.09
CA THR A 244 36.85 -2.09 -0.64
C THR A 244 37.31 -3.54 -0.76
N THR A 245 36.68 -4.45 -0.03
CA THR A 245 36.97 -5.89 0.02
C THR A 245 35.68 -6.69 0.06
N CYS A 246 35.78 -7.99 -0.25
CA CYS A 246 34.74 -8.97 0.07
C CYS A 246 35.31 -10.18 0.80
N GLU A 247 34.52 -10.72 1.72
CA GLU A 247 34.82 -11.93 2.46
C GLU A 247 34.60 -13.14 1.55
N LEU A 248 35.63 -13.98 1.38
CA LEU A 248 35.50 -15.25 0.69
C LEU A 248 34.82 -16.29 1.60
N ALA A 249 33.93 -17.10 1.01
CA ALA A 249 33.38 -18.25 1.72
C ALA A 249 34.49 -19.23 2.14
N THR A 250 34.22 -20.05 3.16
CA THR A 250 35.23 -20.90 3.81
C THR A 250 36.08 -21.70 2.82
N LEU A 251 37.37 -21.40 2.81
CA LEU A 251 38.42 -22.04 2.01
C LEU A 251 39.08 -23.16 2.80
N THR A 252 39.53 -24.20 2.10
CA THR A 252 40.31 -25.31 2.67
C THR A 252 41.81 -25.05 2.57
N ASP A 253 42.59 -25.65 3.48
CA ASP A 253 44.06 -25.67 3.43
C ASP A 253 44.57 -26.15 2.07
N ASP A 254 45.04 -25.21 1.24
CA ASP A 254 45.72 -25.40 -0.04
C ASP A 254 46.10 -24.03 -0.65
N THR A 255 46.64 -24.05 -1.87
CA THR A 255 46.89 -22.86 -2.70
C THR A 255 45.69 -22.53 -3.60
N TRP A 256 45.17 -21.31 -3.49
CA TRP A 256 44.06 -20.77 -4.27
C TRP A 256 44.53 -19.69 -5.25
N SER A 257 43.99 -19.70 -6.46
CA SER A 257 44.23 -18.68 -7.49
C SER A 257 43.05 -17.70 -7.54
N VAL A 258 43.26 -16.45 -7.12
CA VAL A 258 42.18 -15.44 -7.06
C VAL A 258 42.30 -14.41 -8.18
N THR A 259 41.21 -14.16 -8.90
CA THR A 259 41.12 -13.16 -9.99
C THR A 259 39.93 -12.22 -9.76
N ALA A 260 39.93 -11.07 -10.43
CA ALA A 260 38.87 -10.07 -10.36
C ALA A 260 38.34 -9.71 -11.76
N VAL A 261 37.04 -9.47 -11.85
CA VAL A 261 36.36 -8.82 -12.98
C VAL A 261 35.56 -7.65 -12.43
N VAL A 262 35.73 -6.48 -13.02
CA VAL A 262 34.92 -5.27 -12.73
C VAL A 262 33.78 -5.18 -13.72
N THR A 263 32.58 -4.91 -13.24
CA THR A 263 31.37 -4.66 -14.02
C THR A 263 30.87 -3.24 -13.70
N ASP A 264 30.65 -2.39 -14.71
CA ASP A 264 30.10 -1.04 -14.52
C ASP A 264 28.58 -1.04 -14.27
N THR A 265 27.97 0.14 -14.10
CA THR A 265 26.54 0.27 -13.80
C THR A 265 25.62 -0.21 -14.92
N ALA A 266 26.03 -0.06 -16.19
CA ALA A 266 25.31 -0.52 -17.38
C ALA A 266 25.52 -2.02 -17.66
N GLY A 267 26.39 -2.69 -16.90
CA GLY A 267 26.65 -4.11 -16.94
C GLY A 267 27.79 -4.52 -17.87
N ASN A 268 28.66 -3.60 -18.31
CA ASN A 268 29.83 -3.96 -19.10
C ASN A 268 30.93 -4.57 -18.22
N ASP A 269 31.48 -5.70 -18.65
CA ASP A 269 32.57 -6.38 -17.94
C ASP A 269 33.94 -5.96 -18.49
N SER A 270 34.86 -5.67 -17.56
CA SER A 270 36.28 -5.53 -17.85
C SER A 270 36.94 -6.88 -18.19
N LEU A 271 38.17 -6.82 -18.69
CA LEU A 271 39.03 -8.01 -18.79
C LEU A 271 39.42 -8.52 -17.39
N GLN A 272 39.49 -9.85 -17.22
CA GLN A 272 39.93 -10.49 -15.98
C GLN A 272 41.34 -10.05 -15.54
N SER A 273 41.51 -9.75 -14.25
CA SER A 273 42.78 -9.34 -13.63
C SER A 273 43.87 -10.43 -13.72
N SER A 274 45.10 -10.09 -13.31
CA SER A 274 46.11 -11.11 -13.00
C SER A 274 45.70 -11.87 -11.74
N ALA A 275 46.16 -13.12 -11.60
CA ALA A 275 45.81 -13.97 -10.46
C ALA A 275 46.73 -13.73 -9.25
N LEU A 276 46.14 -13.55 -8.07
CA LEU A 276 46.81 -13.63 -6.77
C LEU A 276 46.94 -15.10 -6.36
N THR A 277 48.11 -15.49 -5.85
CA THR A 277 48.33 -16.80 -5.22
C THR A 277 48.11 -16.67 -3.72
N LEU A 278 47.01 -17.22 -3.21
CA LEU A 278 46.61 -17.22 -1.81
C LEU A 278 46.85 -18.60 -1.20
N ILE A 279 47.46 -18.70 -0.03
CA ILE A 279 47.71 -19.98 0.65
C ILE A 279 46.93 -19.99 1.97
N ILE A 280 46.11 -21.03 2.16
CA ILE A 280 45.42 -21.29 3.43
C ILE A 280 46.18 -22.40 4.17
N ASP A 281 46.62 -22.13 5.41
CA ASP A 281 47.32 -23.10 6.26
C ASP A 281 46.88 -22.96 7.71
N THR A 282 46.08 -23.92 8.20
CA THR A 282 45.59 -23.96 9.59
C THR A 282 46.39 -24.92 10.46
N THR A 283 47.50 -25.47 9.95
CA THR A 283 48.26 -26.50 10.66
C THR A 283 49.08 -25.91 11.81
N ILE A 284 48.74 -26.30 13.05
CA ILE A 284 49.49 -25.84 14.24
C ILE A 284 50.81 -26.62 14.35
N PRO A 285 51.96 -25.96 14.51
CA PRO A 285 53.25 -26.65 14.65
C PRO A 285 53.31 -27.41 15.99
N THR A 286 53.46 -28.74 15.95
CA THR A 286 53.60 -29.58 17.15
C THR A 286 55.01 -29.49 17.73
N THR A 287 55.18 -28.88 18.91
CA THR A 287 56.43 -28.91 19.67
C THR A 287 56.62 -30.26 20.37
N SER A 288 57.69 -30.99 20.02
CA SER A 288 58.14 -32.19 20.74
C SER A 288 58.95 -31.80 21.97
N THR A 289 58.45 -32.06 23.18
CA THR A 289 59.19 -31.87 24.44
C THR A 289 59.79 -33.20 24.90
N THR A 290 61.11 -33.35 24.76
CA THR A 290 61.91 -34.41 25.40
C THR A 290 62.28 -33.99 26.83
N SER A 291 61.66 -34.61 27.85
CA SER A 291 62.05 -34.44 29.26
C SER A 291 62.89 -35.62 29.75
N THR A 292 64.16 -35.38 30.07
CA THR A 292 65.03 -36.28 30.84
C THR A 292 64.85 -36.04 32.34
N THR A 293 64.62 -37.09 33.13
CA THR A 293 64.70 -37.03 34.61
C THR A 293 65.26 -38.35 35.15
N GLU A 294 66.39 -38.25 35.87
CA GLU A 294 67.14 -39.32 36.53
C GLU A 294 66.56 -39.60 37.94
N ALA A 295 66.59 -40.87 38.35
CA ALA A 295 65.98 -41.39 39.57
C ALA A 295 66.99 -41.61 40.71
N PRO A 296 66.54 -41.63 41.99
CA PRO A 296 67.17 -42.44 43.03
C PRO A 296 66.30 -43.64 43.48
N THR A 297 66.96 -44.61 44.10
CA THR A 297 66.73 -46.05 43.96
C THR A 297 66.09 -46.74 45.20
N THR A 298 65.35 -47.84 44.95
CA THR A 298 65.16 -49.10 45.76
C THR A 298 64.39 -49.03 47.11
N THR A 299 63.53 -49.97 47.53
CA THR A 299 63.49 -51.44 47.29
C THR A 299 62.14 -52.09 47.67
N THR A 300 61.73 -53.09 46.86
CA THR A 300 61.05 -54.40 47.16
C THR A 300 59.66 -54.50 47.82
N THR A 301 58.72 -55.22 47.15
CA THR A 301 58.40 -56.67 47.36
C THR A 301 57.28 -57.19 46.42
N VAL A 302 57.65 -58.12 45.52
CA VAL A 302 56.97 -59.35 44.99
C VAL A 302 55.60 -59.32 44.23
N ALA A 303 55.63 -59.94 43.03
CA ALA A 303 54.57 -60.22 42.03
C ALA A 303 53.88 -61.61 42.24
N PRO A 304 52.86 -62.10 41.46
CA PRO A 304 52.93 -62.43 40.00
C PRO A 304 51.60 -62.16 39.21
N THR A 305 51.53 -62.01 37.87
CA THR A 305 51.61 -63.01 36.77
C THR A 305 50.73 -64.26 37.00
N THR A 306 49.98 -64.87 36.06
CA THR A 306 50.15 -65.06 34.61
C THR A 306 48.98 -65.93 34.04
N THR A 307 48.97 -66.10 32.70
CA THR A 307 48.67 -67.34 31.93
C THR A 307 47.20 -67.72 31.70
N THR A 308 46.74 -68.29 30.57
CA THR A 308 47.29 -69.18 29.50
C THR A 308 46.09 -69.51 28.57
N VAL A 309 46.12 -69.98 27.31
CA VAL A 309 47.12 -70.25 26.26
C VAL A 309 46.36 -70.63 24.96
N ALA A 310 47.02 -70.48 23.80
CA ALA A 310 46.62 -70.83 22.44
C ALA A 310 46.48 -72.37 22.19
N PRO A 311 46.17 -72.91 20.98
CA PRO A 311 47.10 -72.89 19.83
C PRO A 311 46.47 -72.92 18.40
N THR A 312 47.38 -72.84 17.43
CA THR A 312 47.31 -72.82 15.97
C THR A 312 46.97 -74.17 15.30
N THR A 313 46.32 -74.18 14.12
CA THR A 313 46.60 -75.11 12.98
C THR A 313 46.01 -74.66 11.62
N THR A 314 46.92 -74.57 10.64
CA THR A 314 46.96 -75.03 9.22
C THR A 314 45.76 -75.15 8.26
N THR A 315 46.03 -74.63 7.05
CA THR A 315 45.48 -74.71 5.67
C THR A 315 44.98 -76.09 5.16
N ILE A 316 43.89 -76.13 4.34
CA ILE A 316 43.77 -76.63 2.93
C ILE A 316 42.44 -76.11 2.29
N ALA A 317 42.42 -75.74 1.00
CA ALA A 317 41.24 -75.64 0.09
C ALA A 317 40.92 -77.06 -0.52
N PRO A 318 39.94 -77.37 -1.44
CA PRO A 318 39.44 -76.56 -2.59
C PRO A 318 37.99 -76.82 -3.13
N THR A 319 37.64 -76.10 -4.21
CA THR A 319 36.82 -76.43 -5.43
C THR A 319 35.28 -76.59 -5.46
N THR A 320 34.64 -75.68 -6.23
CA THR A 320 33.57 -75.76 -7.30
C THR A 320 32.65 -77.00 -7.40
N THR A 321 31.33 -76.94 -7.70
CA THR A 321 30.63 -76.36 -8.89
C THR A 321 29.07 -76.44 -8.73
N THR A 322 28.29 -75.48 -9.29
CA THR A 322 26.89 -75.52 -9.88
C THR A 322 25.71 -76.22 -9.13
N THR A 323 24.41 -75.84 -9.17
CA THR A 323 23.50 -75.19 -10.16
C THR A 323 22.10 -74.90 -9.54
N THR A 324 21.30 -74.04 -10.20
CA THR A 324 19.80 -73.95 -10.29
C THR A 324 18.95 -73.48 -9.09
N VAL A 325 17.76 -72.82 -9.17
CA VAL A 325 16.97 -71.94 -10.11
C VAL A 325 15.66 -71.60 -9.34
N ALA A 326 15.14 -70.36 -9.46
CA ALA A 326 13.74 -69.87 -9.25
C ALA A 326 13.04 -70.04 -7.87
N ALA A 327 12.15 -69.16 -7.38
CA ALA A 327 11.55 -67.90 -7.83
C ALA A 327 10.83 -67.17 -6.66
N ALA A 328 10.76 -65.83 -6.77
CA ALA A 328 9.70 -64.87 -6.37
C ALA A 328 9.26 -64.76 -4.88
N THR A 329 8.93 -63.62 -4.26
CA THR A 329 8.43 -62.30 -4.75
C THR A 329 8.54 -61.22 -3.63
N SER A 330 8.49 -59.95 -4.05
CA SER A 330 7.95 -58.72 -3.39
C SER A 330 8.76 -58.02 -2.27
N THR A 331 9.45 -56.88 -2.55
CA THR A 331 9.02 -55.43 -2.55
C THR A 331 8.93 -54.82 -1.14
N THR A 332 9.35 -53.59 -0.79
CA THR A 332 10.08 -52.41 -1.36
C THR A 332 10.48 -51.58 -0.12
N THR A 333 11.64 -50.92 -0.01
CA THR A 333 11.85 -49.49 -0.33
C THR A 333 13.29 -49.12 0.04
N THR A 334 14.05 -48.52 -0.89
CA THR A 334 15.22 -47.70 -0.55
C THR A 334 15.44 -46.60 -1.58
N THR A 335 15.53 -45.37 -1.07
CA THR A 335 16.47 -44.27 -1.35
C THR A 335 17.68 -44.61 -2.22
N THR A 336 18.30 -43.62 -2.89
CA THR A 336 19.73 -43.22 -2.73
C THR A 336 20.19 -42.33 -3.90
N THR A 337 20.59 -41.10 -3.53
CA THR A 337 21.80 -40.34 -3.86
C THR A 337 22.30 -40.17 -5.31
N THR A 338 22.41 -38.88 -5.63
CA THR A 338 23.07 -38.14 -6.72
C THR A 338 24.60 -38.19 -6.65
N THR A 339 25.33 -38.30 -7.77
CA THR A 339 26.25 -37.25 -8.30
C THR A 339 26.84 -37.60 -9.69
N THR A 340 26.85 -36.59 -10.58
CA THR A 340 27.80 -36.26 -11.70
C THR A 340 28.08 -37.29 -12.82
N THR A 341 28.19 -36.95 -14.12
CA THR A 341 29.00 -35.88 -14.75
C THR A 341 28.67 -35.74 -16.26
N ILE A 342 28.81 -34.51 -16.80
CA ILE A 342 29.05 -34.02 -18.18
C ILE A 342 28.14 -34.43 -19.37
N ALA A 343 27.72 -33.39 -20.11
CA ALA A 343 26.99 -33.37 -21.38
C ALA A 343 27.73 -34.02 -22.59
N PRO A 344 26.97 -34.30 -23.66
CA PRO A 344 27.38 -33.79 -24.97
C PRO A 344 26.25 -33.01 -25.68
N THR A 345 26.68 -32.02 -26.45
CA THR A 345 25.92 -31.21 -27.41
C THR A 345 25.23 -32.06 -28.47
N THR A 346 24.00 -31.72 -28.88
CA THR A 346 23.57 -31.72 -30.30
C THR A 346 22.17 -31.10 -30.48
N THR A 347 22.14 -30.09 -31.35
CA THR A 347 21.18 -29.92 -32.45
C THR A 347 19.73 -29.56 -32.13
N THR A 348 19.45 -28.28 -32.37
CA THR A 348 18.19 -27.72 -32.86
C THR A 348 17.37 -28.69 -33.72
N THR A 349 16.15 -29.00 -33.29
CA THR A 349 15.02 -29.24 -34.19
C THR A 349 13.79 -28.63 -33.55
N ALA A 350 13.20 -27.66 -34.25
CA ALA A 350 12.00 -26.94 -33.85
C ALA A 350 10.84 -27.91 -33.59
N VAL A 351 10.16 -27.72 -32.47
CA VAL A 351 8.79 -28.19 -32.25
C VAL A 351 7.92 -26.92 -32.21
N PRO A 352 6.85 -26.83 -33.02
CA PRO A 352 6.11 -25.60 -33.19
C PRO A 352 5.34 -25.29 -31.90
N THR A 353 5.61 -24.14 -31.29
CA THR A 353 4.77 -23.61 -30.22
C THR A 353 3.59 -22.92 -30.89
N THR A 354 2.43 -23.57 -30.89
CA THR A 354 1.17 -22.96 -31.28
C THR A 354 0.77 -21.93 -30.22
N THR A 355 0.98 -20.66 -30.54
CA THR A 355 0.46 -19.51 -29.79
C THR A 355 -1.06 -19.58 -29.77
N THR A 356 -1.65 -19.62 -28.58
CA THR A 356 -3.10 -19.59 -28.40
C THR A 356 -3.56 -18.13 -28.48
N THR A 357 -4.12 -17.74 -29.63
CA THR A 357 -4.81 -16.46 -29.81
C THR A 357 -6.12 -16.44 -29.01
N LEU A 358 -6.59 -15.24 -28.65
CA LEU A 358 -7.91 -14.97 -28.11
C LEU A 358 -9.00 -15.69 -28.96
N PRO A 359 -9.93 -16.47 -28.40
CA PRO A 359 -11.04 -16.98 -29.19
C PRO A 359 -12.04 -15.85 -29.47
N ASN A 360 -12.29 -15.59 -30.75
CA ASN A 360 -13.42 -14.81 -31.19
C ASN A 360 -14.72 -15.44 -30.69
N SER A 361 -15.59 -14.68 -30.01
CA SER A 361 -17.01 -15.04 -29.77
C SER A 361 -17.86 -15.02 -31.06
N LEU A 362 -17.24 -14.82 -32.23
CA LEU A 362 -17.88 -14.73 -33.55
C LEU A 362 -17.01 -15.39 -34.64
N ILE A 363 -16.47 -16.59 -34.38
CA ILE A 363 -16.04 -17.42 -35.52
C ILE A 363 -17.32 -17.83 -36.25
N PRO A 364 -17.53 -17.47 -37.53
CA PRO A 364 -18.60 -18.06 -38.31
C PRO A 364 -18.37 -19.56 -38.32
N ASN A 365 -19.35 -20.33 -37.86
CA ASN A 365 -19.35 -21.79 -38.00
C ASN A 365 -18.98 -22.16 -39.43
N ASP A 366 -17.78 -22.70 -39.63
CA ASP A 366 -17.61 -23.65 -40.71
C ASP A 366 -18.39 -24.90 -40.31
N THR A 367 -19.61 -25.02 -40.85
CA THR A 367 -20.52 -26.15 -40.66
C THR A 367 -20.05 -27.44 -41.33
N SER A 368 -18.78 -27.54 -41.71
CA SER A 368 -18.19 -28.74 -42.29
C SER A 368 -17.85 -29.79 -41.21
N GLY A 369 -18.87 -30.43 -40.63
CA GLY A 369 -18.74 -31.81 -40.15
C GLY A 369 -18.67 -32.09 -38.64
N ILE A 370 -19.38 -31.34 -37.80
CA ILE A 370 -19.57 -31.71 -36.38
C ILE A 370 -21.00 -32.23 -36.16
N GLU A 371 -21.13 -33.54 -35.94
CA GLU A 371 -22.37 -34.15 -35.46
C GLU A 371 -22.48 -34.00 -33.94
N LYS A 372 -23.69 -33.56 -33.54
CA LYS A 372 -24.28 -33.56 -32.19
C LYS A 372 -23.99 -32.37 -31.27
N LYS A 373 -24.78 -31.32 -31.52
CA LYS A 373 -25.18 -30.24 -30.61
C LYS A 373 -25.84 -30.82 -29.33
N VAL A 374 -25.41 -30.41 -28.14
CA VAL A 374 -26.28 -30.48 -26.95
C VAL A 374 -27.34 -29.40 -27.12
N GLU A 375 -28.61 -29.75 -27.00
CA GLU A 375 -29.69 -28.75 -27.09
C GLU A 375 -29.50 -27.68 -25.99
N ASP A 376 -29.24 -26.46 -26.48
CA ASP A 376 -29.67 -25.15 -26.01
C ASP A 376 -28.99 -24.46 -24.81
N VAL A 377 -27.96 -25.03 -24.14
CA VAL A 377 -27.28 -24.31 -23.02
C VAL A 377 -25.75 -24.28 -23.07
N ALA A 378 -25.08 -25.23 -23.72
CA ALA A 378 -23.61 -25.29 -23.75
C ALA A 378 -23.03 -25.80 -25.09
N ALA A 379 -21.87 -25.27 -25.48
CA ALA A 379 -21.09 -25.68 -26.66
C ALA A 379 -19.64 -25.97 -26.27
N ILE A 380 -19.02 -26.96 -26.90
CA ILE A 380 -17.62 -27.36 -26.64
C ILE A 380 -16.91 -27.49 -27.98
N ALA A 381 -15.88 -26.68 -28.19
CA ALA A 381 -15.03 -26.74 -29.38
C ALA A 381 -13.75 -27.55 -29.13
N GLY A 382 -13.26 -28.20 -30.18
CA GLY A 382 -12.07 -29.06 -30.12
C GLY A 382 -12.35 -30.51 -29.71
N MET A 383 -13.59 -31.01 -29.83
CA MET A 383 -13.92 -32.41 -29.55
C MET A 383 -13.61 -33.35 -30.74
N PRO A 384 -13.32 -34.64 -30.47
CA PRO A 384 -13.21 -35.66 -31.51
C PRO A 384 -14.57 -35.94 -32.17
N LYS A 385 -14.52 -36.44 -33.41
CA LYS A 385 -15.68 -36.61 -34.31
C LYS A 385 -16.79 -37.54 -33.78
N ASP A 386 -16.49 -38.40 -32.80
CA ASP A 386 -17.43 -39.34 -32.17
C ASP A 386 -17.71 -39.05 -30.68
N GLY A 387 -17.29 -37.88 -30.19
CA GLY A 387 -17.41 -37.48 -28.79
C GLY A 387 -18.86 -37.25 -28.35
N TRP A 388 -19.15 -37.47 -27.06
CA TRP A 388 -20.44 -37.11 -26.46
C TRP A 388 -20.27 -36.14 -25.29
N VAL A 389 -21.31 -35.35 -25.05
CA VAL A 389 -21.41 -34.42 -23.91
C VAL A 389 -22.68 -34.73 -23.14
N LYS A 390 -22.56 -34.82 -21.82
CA LYS A 390 -23.67 -35.03 -20.88
C LYS A 390 -23.76 -33.83 -19.96
N VAL A 391 -24.95 -33.28 -19.81
CA VAL A 391 -25.22 -32.20 -18.86
C VAL A 391 -26.11 -32.74 -17.75
N ASP A 392 -25.55 -32.83 -16.55
CA ASP A 392 -26.26 -33.25 -15.33
C ASP A 392 -26.60 -32.02 -14.49
N LYS A 393 -27.87 -31.88 -14.13
CA LYS A 393 -28.38 -30.79 -13.29
C LYS A 393 -28.34 -31.23 -11.83
N GLY A 394 -27.47 -30.61 -11.03
CA GLY A 394 -27.43 -30.75 -9.57
C GLY A 394 -28.21 -29.64 -8.86
N GLU A 395 -28.42 -29.78 -7.54
CA GLU A 395 -29.15 -28.79 -6.74
C GLU A 395 -28.42 -27.43 -6.65
N THR A 396 -27.09 -27.43 -6.70
CA THR A 396 -26.22 -26.25 -6.51
C THR A 396 -25.30 -25.97 -7.69
N SER A 397 -25.23 -26.87 -8.67
CA SER A 397 -24.33 -26.72 -9.83
C SER A 397 -24.82 -27.47 -11.06
N LEU A 398 -24.52 -26.90 -12.23
CA LEU A 398 -24.66 -27.53 -13.53
C LEU A 398 -23.35 -28.24 -13.85
N THR A 399 -23.37 -29.56 -14.02
CA THR A 399 -22.18 -30.34 -14.37
C THR A 399 -22.24 -30.76 -15.84
N ILE A 400 -21.21 -30.42 -16.60
CA ILE A 400 -21.01 -30.80 -17.99
C ILE A 400 -19.86 -31.80 -18.03
N THR A 401 -20.12 -32.99 -18.54
CA THR A 401 -19.13 -34.08 -18.64
C THR A 401 -19.01 -34.50 -20.09
N THR A 402 -17.78 -34.60 -20.60
CA THR A 402 -17.51 -35.10 -21.95
C THR A 402 -17.03 -36.55 -21.94
N SER A 403 -17.12 -37.22 -23.09
CA SER A 403 -16.66 -38.59 -23.31
C SER A 403 -15.16 -38.81 -23.09
N GLU A 404 -14.37 -37.74 -23.11
CA GLU A 404 -12.91 -37.76 -22.92
C GLU A 404 -12.49 -37.50 -21.46
N GLY A 405 -13.46 -37.31 -20.55
CA GLY A 405 -13.20 -37.12 -19.12
C GLY A 405 -13.05 -35.66 -18.68
N LEU A 406 -13.29 -34.67 -19.55
CA LEU A 406 -13.41 -33.27 -19.14
C LEU A 406 -14.73 -33.09 -18.39
N MET A 407 -14.64 -32.64 -17.15
CA MET A 407 -15.77 -32.25 -16.31
C MET A 407 -15.69 -30.76 -15.98
N ILE A 408 -16.77 -30.05 -16.20
CA ILE A 408 -16.93 -28.63 -15.81
C ILE A 408 -18.19 -28.51 -14.98
N LYS A 409 -18.06 -27.88 -13.83
CA LYS A 409 -19.11 -27.60 -12.86
C LYS A 409 -19.23 -26.09 -12.74
N ILE A 410 -20.42 -25.59 -13.03
CA ILE A 410 -20.76 -24.17 -12.89
C ILE A 410 -21.81 -24.07 -11.80
N GLY A 411 -21.47 -23.45 -10.68
CA GLY A 411 -22.35 -23.29 -9.53
C GLY A 411 -22.46 -21.84 -9.09
N ALA A 412 -23.63 -21.46 -8.58
CA ALA A 412 -23.78 -20.24 -7.81
C ALA A 412 -23.30 -20.53 -6.38
N LYS A 413 -22.37 -19.74 -5.85
CA LYS A 413 -21.98 -19.86 -4.43
C LYS A 413 -22.55 -18.69 -3.64
N VAL A 414 -23.56 -19.00 -2.86
CA VAL A 414 -24.10 -18.16 -1.77
C VAL A 414 -23.78 -18.97 -0.51
N LYS A 415 -23.16 -18.52 0.57
CA LYS A 415 -23.48 -17.46 1.52
C LYS A 415 -24.91 -17.44 2.12
N SER A 416 -25.98 -17.93 1.45
CA SER A 416 -26.58 -19.27 1.67
C SER A 416 -27.70 -19.63 0.68
N SER A 417 -27.83 -20.95 0.46
CA SER A 417 -28.94 -21.71 -0.14
C SER A 417 -29.82 -21.02 -1.18
N VAL A 418 -29.23 -20.52 -2.26
CA VAL A 418 -29.94 -20.39 -3.54
C VAL A 418 -29.64 -21.65 -4.34
N THR A 419 -30.65 -22.49 -4.53
CA THR A 419 -30.62 -23.59 -5.51
C THR A 419 -30.36 -22.99 -6.89
N LEU A 420 -29.50 -23.60 -7.72
CA LEU A 420 -29.23 -23.10 -9.07
C LEU A 420 -30.55 -22.88 -9.82
N ARG A 421 -30.92 -21.61 -10.06
CA ARG A 421 -32.17 -21.27 -10.74
C ARG A 421 -31.92 -21.34 -12.23
N LEU A 422 -32.74 -22.11 -12.95
CA LEU A 422 -32.71 -22.16 -14.41
C LEU A 422 -33.90 -21.38 -14.96
N ASN A 423 -33.70 -20.59 -16.01
CA ASN A 423 -34.80 -19.97 -16.74
C ASN A 423 -35.56 -21.01 -17.59
N THR A 424 -36.64 -20.60 -18.26
CA THR A 424 -37.44 -21.46 -19.15
C THR A 424 -36.65 -22.00 -20.35
N ARG A 425 -35.48 -21.41 -20.66
CA ARG A 425 -34.53 -21.84 -21.69
C ARG A 425 -33.42 -22.76 -21.14
N GLY A 426 -33.43 -23.08 -19.85
CA GLY A 426 -32.47 -23.96 -19.20
C GLY A 426 -31.13 -23.31 -18.82
N MET A 427 -30.99 -21.99 -18.96
CA MET A 427 -29.77 -21.24 -18.60
C MET A 427 -29.73 -20.96 -17.09
N PRO A 428 -28.57 -21.09 -16.43
CA PRO A 428 -28.39 -20.66 -15.06
C PRO A 428 -28.54 -19.15 -14.92
N ILE A 429 -29.35 -18.74 -13.94
CA ILE A 429 -29.64 -17.36 -13.60
C ILE A 429 -28.77 -16.95 -12.42
N PHE A 430 -28.11 -15.80 -12.54
CA PHE A 430 -27.31 -15.15 -11.52
C PHE A 430 -27.81 -13.72 -11.30
N GLU A 431 -27.60 -13.15 -10.11
CA GLU A 431 -27.91 -11.74 -9.84
C GLU A 431 -26.66 -10.88 -10.07
N ALA A 432 -26.83 -9.62 -10.50
CA ALA A 432 -25.72 -8.68 -10.58
C ALA A 432 -25.09 -8.50 -9.18
N ASN A 433 -23.77 -8.72 -9.07
CA ASN A 433 -22.95 -8.81 -7.85
C ASN A 433 -22.88 -10.18 -7.13
N ASP A 434 -23.36 -11.27 -7.72
CA ASP A 434 -23.10 -12.63 -7.23
C ASP A 434 -21.74 -13.21 -7.67
N PHE A 435 -21.32 -14.30 -7.01
CA PHE A 435 -20.14 -15.08 -7.38
C PHE A 435 -20.51 -16.30 -8.22
N ILE A 436 -19.80 -16.48 -9.35
CA ILE A 436 -19.84 -17.70 -10.16
C ILE A 436 -18.65 -18.57 -9.76
N THR A 437 -18.93 -19.84 -9.43
CA THR A 437 -17.88 -20.84 -9.23
C THR A 437 -17.72 -21.68 -10.50
N ILE A 438 -16.48 -21.79 -10.95
CA ILE A 438 -16.10 -22.63 -12.09
C ILE A 438 -15.11 -23.66 -11.57
N ALA A 439 -15.55 -24.92 -11.51
CA ALA A 439 -14.74 -26.03 -11.03
C ALA A 439 -14.75 -27.17 -12.05
N GLY A 440 -13.75 -28.03 -12.04
CA GLY A 440 -13.69 -29.09 -13.03
C GLY A 440 -12.42 -29.94 -12.95
N GLY A 441 -12.32 -30.87 -13.88
CA GLY A 441 -11.17 -31.74 -14.03
C GLY A 441 -11.04 -32.31 -15.43
N GLY A 442 -9.84 -32.76 -15.79
CA GLY A 442 -9.54 -33.31 -17.12
C GLY A 442 -8.80 -32.36 -18.07
N LEU A 443 -8.24 -31.25 -17.56
CA LEU A 443 -7.27 -30.42 -18.30
C LEU A 443 -5.84 -30.87 -17.99
N LYS A 444 -4.88 -30.46 -18.82
CA LYS A 444 -3.47 -30.85 -18.69
C LYS A 444 -2.86 -30.25 -17.39
N PRO A 445 -2.23 -31.06 -16.53
CA PRO A 445 -1.61 -30.57 -15.30
C PRO A 445 -0.57 -29.45 -15.53
N PHE A 446 -0.51 -28.49 -14.62
CA PHE A 446 0.40 -27.34 -14.64
C PHE A 446 0.31 -26.46 -15.89
N THR A 447 -0.87 -26.42 -16.52
CA THR A 447 -1.14 -25.52 -17.65
C THR A 447 -2.11 -24.41 -17.24
N PRO A 448 -1.95 -23.19 -17.79
CA PRO A 448 -2.88 -22.10 -17.53
C PRO A 448 -4.22 -22.36 -18.25
N ALA A 449 -5.31 -21.99 -17.61
CA ALA A 449 -6.63 -21.87 -18.22
C ALA A 449 -7.23 -20.50 -17.91
N SER A 450 -8.16 -20.02 -18.73
CA SER A 450 -8.77 -18.70 -18.57
C SER A 450 -10.28 -18.78 -18.68
N THR A 451 -10.98 -17.93 -17.93
CA THR A 451 -12.44 -17.84 -17.97
C THR A 451 -12.90 -16.43 -18.36
N TRP A 452 -13.98 -16.39 -19.13
CA TRP A 452 -14.49 -15.20 -19.78
C TRP A 452 -16.01 -15.14 -19.64
N LEU A 453 -16.56 -13.93 -19.66
CA LEU A 453 -17.99 -13.69 -19.76
C LEU A 453 -18.26 -12.68 -20.88
N PHE A 454 -19.13 -13.05 -21.81
CA PHE A 454 -19.42 -12.28 -23.02
C PHE A 454 -20.79 -11.60 -22.92
N SER A 455 -20.76 -10.27 -22.78
CA SER A 455 -21.77 -9.31 -23.28
C SER A 455 -21.07 -8.20 -24.07
N THR A 456 -19.98 -7.72 -23.49
CA THR A 456 -18.70 -7.28 -24.07
C THR A 456 -17.63 -8.14 -23.40
N PRO A 457 -16.53 -8.54 -24.06
CA PRO A 457 -15.61 -9.53 -23.49
C PRO A 457 -14.96 -9.01 -22.21
N THR A 458 -15.44 -9.49 -21.06
CA THR A 458 -14.86 -9.18 -19.75
C THR A 458 -14.15 -10.43 -19.26
N LYS A 459 -12.82 -10.36 -19.15
CA LYS A 459 -12.02 -11.45 -18.58
C LYS A 459 -12.35 -11.58 -17.10
N LEU A 460 -12.83 -12.76 -16.69
CA LEU A 460 -13.14 -13.01 -15.29
C LEU A 460 -11.88 -13.34 -14.51
N GLY A 461 -10.93 -14.07 -15.11
CA GLY A 461 -9.59 -14.26 -14.59
C GLY A 461 -8.84 -15.44 -15.22
N GLU A 462 -7.67 -15.73 -14.68
CA GLU A 462 -6.84 -16.90 -15.04
C GLU A 462 -6.77 -17.87 -13.88
N LEU A 463 -6.79 -19.16 -14.19
CA LEU A 463 -6.70 -20.23 -13.22
C LEU A 463 -5.58 -21.20 -13.61
N GLN A 464 -4.94 -21.80 -12.60
CA GLN A 464 -3.89 -22.80 -12.80
C GLN A 464 -4.45 -24.20 -12.58
N VAL A 465 -4.18 -25.11 -13.51
CA VAL A 465 -4.60 -26.52 -13.40
C VAL A 465 -3.61 -27.26 -12.50
N ASP A 466 -4.11 -27.94 -11.47
CA ASP A 466 -3.29 -28.64 -10.48
C ASP A 466 -2.58 -29.88 -11.05
N ALA A 467 -1.75 -30.52 -10.23
CA ALA A 467 -0.98 -31.72 -10.60
C ALA A 467 -1.85 -32.91 -11.06
N ASN A 468 -3.14 -32.89 -10.73
CA ASN A 468 -4.11 -33.95 -11.02
C ASN A 468 -5.04 -33.58 -12.19
N GLY A 469 -4.85 -32.42 -12.82
CA GLY A 469 -5.68 -31.95 -13.93
C GLY A 469 -7.00 -31.30 -13.48
N ASN A 470 -7.15 -30.99 -12.19
CA ASN A 470 -8.32 -30.34 -11.63
C ASN A 470 -8.11 -28.83 -11.49
N PHE A 471 -9.23 -28.11 -11.45
CA PHE A 471 -9.25 -26.67 -11.26
C PHE A 471 -10.52 -26.25 -10.51
N THR A 472 -10.43 -25.18 -9.73
CA THR A 472 -11.58 -24.56 -9.06
C THR A 472 -11.24 -23.11 -8.81
N GLU A 473 -12.04 -22.20 -9.35
CA GLU A 473 -11.85 -20.76 -9.20
C GLU A 473 -13.21 -20.06 -9.05
N GLU A 474 -13.23 -18.93 -8.34
CA GLU A 474 -14.43 -18.16 -8.06
C GLU A 474 -14.29 -16.74 -8.60
N TYR A 475 -15.33 -16.27 -9.30
CA TYR A 475 -15.30 -14.97 -9.98
C TYR A 475 -16.51 -14.13 -9.58
N SER A 476 -16.28 -12.87 -9.24
CA SER A 476 -17.33 -11.90 -8.97
C SER A 476 -17.87 -11.31 -10.27
N ILE A 477 -19.19 -11.32 -10.45
CA ILE A 477 -19.86 -10.58 -11.53
C ILE A 477 -19.87 -9.09 -11.13
N GLY A 478 -18.88 -8.31 -11.56
CA GLY A 478 -18.78 -6.89 -11.19
C GLY A 478 -19.80 -5.98 -11.88
N ASP A 479 -19.93 -4.74 -11.40
CA ASP A 479 -20.85 -3.70 -11.91
C ASP A 479 -20.70 -3.38 -13.41
N ALA A 480 -19.57 -3.78 -14.00
CA ALA A 480 -19.25 -3.62 -15.42
C ALA A 480 -19.98 -4.62 -16.34
N VAL A 481 -20.65 -5.65 -15.78
CA VAL A 481 -21.43 -6.62 -16.55
C VAL A 481 -22.89 -6.17 -16.57
N PRO A 482 -23.42 -5.71 -17.72
CA PRO A 482 -24.81 -5.25 -17.81
C PRO A 482 -25.78 -6.39 -17.52
N PRO A 483 -26.96 -6.14 -16.93
CA PRO A 483 -28.01 -7.16 -16.82
C PRO A 483 -28.48 -7.65 -18.19
N GLY A 484 -28.65 -8.96 -18.39
CA GLY A 484 -29.07 -9.55 -19.66
C GLY A 484 -28.63 -11.01 -19.85
N ASP A 485 -28.70 -11.49 -21.10
CA ASP A 485 -28.15 -12.80 -21.50
C ASP A 485 -26.65 -12.65 -21.81
N HIS A 486 -25.83 -13.58 -21.32
CA HIS A 486 -24.38 -13.62 -21.51
C HIS A 486 -23.88 -15.03 -21.86
N THR A 487 -22.66 -15.14 -22.37
CA THR A 487 -21.98 -16.42 -22.57
C THR A 487 -20.75 -16.51 -21.67
N ALA A 488 -20.72 -17.45 -20.75
CA ALA A 488 -19.53 -17.79 -19.98
C ALA A 488 -18.65 -18.75 -20.80
N GLN A 489 -17.34 -18.51 -20.88
CA GLN A 489 -16.40 -19.35 -21.63
C GLN A 489 -15.20 -19.76 -20.78
N LEU A 490 -14.77 -21.01 -20.90
CA LEU A 490 -13.54 -21.55 -20.31
C LEU A 490 -12.62 -22.03 -21.43
N ASN A 491 -11.37 -21.55 -21.40
CA ASN A 491 -10.31 -21.94 -22.33
C ASN A 491 -9.19 -22.65 -21.58
N GLY A 492 -8.82 -23.85 -22.00
CA GLY A 492 -7.75 -24.61 -21.35
C GLY A 492 -7.16 -25.68 -22.27
N ILE A 493 -5.99 -26.20 -21.93
CA ILE A 493 -5.28 -27.19 -22.77
C ILE A 493 -5.70 -28.60 -22.33
N ALA A 494 -6.18 -29.42 -23.27
CA ALA A 494 -6.45 -30.83 -23.02
C ALA A 494 -5.15 -31.63 -22.86
N PRO A 495 -5.19 -32.82 -22.23
CA PRO A 495 -4.00 -33.68 -22.06
C PRO A 495 -3.28 -34.02 -23.36
N ASP A 496 -3.99 -34.01 -24.49
CA ASP A 496 -3.47 -34.22 -25.86
C ASP A 496 -2.73 -33.00 -26.46
N GLY A 497 -2.70 -31.87 -25.75
CA GLY A 497 -2.05 -30.62 -26.14
C GLY A 497 -2.89 -29.67 -26.99
N THR A 498 -4.16 -30.02 -27.27
CA THR A 498 -5.06 -29.17 -28.05
C THR A 498 -5.87 -28.22 -27.15
N LEU A 499 -6.23 -27.05 -27.68
CA LEU A 499 -7.05 -26.08 -26.93
C LEU A 499 -8.50 -26.57 -26.86
N ARG A 500 -9.06 -26.58 -25.66
CA ARG A 500 -10.49 -26.76 -25.40
C ARG A 500 -11.11 -25.41 -25.07
N VAL A 501 -12.23 -25.14 -25.71
CA VAL A 501 -13.06 -23.96 -25.45
C VAL A 501 -14.45 -24.46 -25.11
N VAL A 502 -14.94 -24.10 -23.92
CA VAL A 502 -16.29 -24.46 -23.46
C VAL A 502 -17.08 -23.21 -23.22
N GLU A 503 -18.24 -23.11 -23.85
CA GLU A 503 -19.16 -21.98 -23.75
C GLU A 503 -20.47 -22.43 -23.10
N VAL A 504 -20.98 -21.63 -22.17
CA VAL A 504 -22.23 -21.87 -21.45
C VAL A 504 -23.02 -20.57 -21.39
N ALA A 505 -24.27 -20.59 -21.84
CA ALA A 505 -25.13 -19.41 -21.77
C ALA A 505 -25.63 -19.20 -20.34
N VAL A 506 -25.58 -17.96 -19.84
CA VAL A 506 -25.97 -17.56 -18.47
C VAL A 506 -26.80 -16.28 -18.52
N GLU A 507 -27.77 -16.12 -17.62
CA GLU A 507 -28.61 -14.91 -17.53
C GLU A 507 -28.29 -14.15 -16.26
N ILE A 508 -28.08 -12.83 -16.37
CA ILE A 508 -27.80 -11.93 -15.26
C ILE A 508 -28.98 -10.99 -15.05
N LEU A 509 -29.63 -11.07 -13.89
CA LEU A 509 -30.73 -10.19 -13.53
C LEU A 509 -30.22 -8.89 -12.89
N PRO A 510 -30.87 -7.73 -13.17
CA PRO A 510 -30.55 -6.48 -12.50
C PRO A 510 -30.84 -6.58 -11.01
N THR A 511 -29.98 -5.97 -10.19
CA THR A 511 -30.24 -5.80 -8.74
C THR A 511 -31.56 -5.03 -8.59
N PRO A 512 -32.58 -5.55 -7.88
CA PRO A 512 -33.89 -4.91 -7.84
C PRO A 512 -33.80 -3.52 -7.19
N ASP A 513 -34.35 -2.50 -7.88
CA ASP A 513 -34.56 -1.17 -7.31
C ASP A 513 -35.41 -1.31 -6.04
N VAL A 514 -34.87 -0.89 -4.90
CA VAL A 514 -35.58 -0.87 -3.62
C VAL A 514 -36.60 0.25 -3.64
N VAL A 515 -37.77 -0.03 -4.22
CA VAL A 515 -39.03 0.50 -3.71
C VAL A 515 -39.21 -0.15 -2.34
N VAL A 516 -39.28 0.65 -1.28
CA VAL A 516 -39.63 0.15 0.06
C VAL A 516 -41.08 -0.32 0.03
N PRO A 517 -41.32 -1.62 0.21
CA PRO A 517 -42.25 -1.98 1.27
C PRO A 517 -41.74 -3.13 2.16
N ALA A 518 -41.92 -2.88 3.46
CA ALA A 518 -42.08 -3.83 4.58
C ALA A 518 -41.49 -5.25 4.46
N VAL A 519 -40.39 -5.44 5.21
CA VAL A 519 -40.01 -6.61 6.04
C VAL A 519 -40.51 -8.00 5.59
N ALA A 520 -39.57 -8.82 5.14
CA ALA A 520 -39.44 -10.20 5.60
C ALA A 520 -37.96 -10.59 5.63
N GLN A 521 -37.44 -10.90 6.82
CA GLN A 521 -36.10 -11.47 6.99
C GLN A 521 -36.05 -12.86 6.33
N SER A 522 -35.10 -13.06 5.42
CA SER A 522 -34.49 -14.37 5.22
C SER A 522 -32.98 -14.18 5.28
N SER A 523 -32.43 -14.63 6.40
CA SER A 523 -31.01 -14.84 6.64
C SER A 523 -30.37 -15.48 5.42
N THR A 524 -29.25 -14.89 4.97
CA THR A 524 -27.92 -15.50 5.04
C THR A 524 -26.98 -14.85 4.03
N SER A 525 -25.91 -14.19 4.51
CA SER A 525 -24.63 -13.95 3.79
C SER A 525 -23.95 -12.67 4.26
N ASP A 526 -23.47 -12.66 5.49
CA ASP A 526 -23.23 -11.42 6.22
C ASP A 526 -21.75 -10.97 6.23
N THR A 527 -21.09 -11.00 5.07
CA THR A 527 -19.78 -10.34 4.88
C THR A 527 -19.87 -9.26 3.80
N PRO A 528 -19.47 -8.01 4.08
CA PRO A 528 -19.42 -6.97 3.05
C PRO A 528 -18.39 -7.31 1.96
N PRO A 529 -18.45 -6.66 0.78
CA PRO A 529 -17.41 -6.77 -0.23
C PRO A 529 -16.06 -6.22 0.27
N PRO A 530 -14.93 -6.74 -0.25
CA PRO A 530 -13.60 -6.21 0.06
C PRO A 530 -13.50 -4.72 -0.26
N ALA A 531 -12.77 -3.95 0.55
CA ALA A 531 -12.56 -2.54 0.28
C ALA A 531 -11.76 -2.36 -1.02
N PRO A 532 -12.24 -1.55 -1.99
CA PRO A 532 -11.44 -1.19 -3.16
C PRO A 532 -10.24 -0.33 -2.72
N PRO A 533 -9.09 -0.39 -3.44
CA PRO A 533 -8.01 0.55 -3.22
C PRO A 533 -8.52 1.99 -3.41
N MET A 534 -8.18 2.89 -2.48
CA MET A 534 -8.57 4.30 -2.61
C MET A 534 -8.04 4.88 -3.92
N SER A 535 -8.83 5.73 -4.57
CA SER A 535 -8.34 6.48 -5.73
C SER A 535 -7.13 7.34 -5.34
N ASN A 536 -6.22 7.58 -6.29
CA ASN A 536 -5.07 8.45 -6.06
C ASN A 536 -5.49 9.83 -5.52
N SER A 537 -6.60 10.38 -6.02
CA SER A 537 -7.15 11.68 -5.58
C SER A 537 -7.66 11.66 -4.13
N ALA A 538 -8.40 10.63 -3.73
CA ALA A 538 -8.90 10.49 -2.36
C ALA A 538 -7.74 10.29 -1.36
N THR A 539 -6.73 9.53 -1.78
CA THR A 539 -5.54 9.24 -0.97
C THR A 539 -4.65 10.47 -0.81
N ILE A 540 -4.46 11.27 -1.86
CA ILE A 540 -3.74 12.54 -1.80
C ILE A 540 -4.47 13.56 -0.94
N ALA A 541 -5.81 13.65 -1.02
CA ALA A 541 -6.60 14.51 -0.15
C ALA A 541 -6.53 14.08 1.32
N LEU A 542 -6.54 12.77 1.59
CA LEU A 542 -6.34 12.20 2.92
C LEU A 542 -4.92 12.47 3.45
N LEU A 543 -3.89 12.28 2.62
CA LEU A 543 -2.49 12.56 2.96
C LEU A 543 -2.28 14.05 3.23
N ALA A 544 -2.78 14.93 2.36
CA ALA A 544 -2.68 16.38 2.51
C ALA A 544 -3.40 16.87 3.78
N SER A 545 -4.56 16.29 4.09
CA SER A 545 -5.29 16.60 5.32
C SER A 545 -4.60 16.07 6.56
N ALA A 546 -4.12 14.83 6.55
CA ALA A 546 -3.29 14.27 7.62
C ALA A 546 -2.02 15.10 7.84
N LEU A 547 -1.42 15.65 6.77
CA LEU A 547 -0.24 16.47 6.87
C LEU A 547 -0.51 17.84 7.46
N ALA A 548 -1.57 18.50 7.02
CA ALA A 548 -1.99 19.76 7.62
C ALA A 548 -2.34 19.55 9.12
N LEU A 549 -2.83 18.37 9.52
CA LEU A 549 -3.01 17.97 10.93
C LEU A 549 -1.67 17.78 11.66
N LEU A 550 -0.73 17.07 11.03
CA LEU A 550 0.64 16.86 11.52
C LEU A 550 1.43 18.17 11.65
N ALA A 551 1.09 19.14 10.83
CA ALA A 551 1.74 20.43 10.74
C ALA A 551 1.20 21.41 11.80
N VAL A 552 -0.12 21.34 12.07
CA VAL A 552 -0.77 22.04 13.19
C VAL A 552 -0.35 21.45 14.55
N SER A 553 -0.11 20.14 14.60
CA SER A 553 0.25 19.42 15.83
C SER A 553 1.70 19.59 16.26
N ARG A 554 2.62 20.17 15.49
CA ARG A 554 4.01 20.30 15.97
C ARG A 554 4.17 21.46 16.94
N LYS A 555 4.46 21.12 18.20
CA LYS A 555 5.09 22.01 19.18
C LYS A 555 6.20 21.29 19.96
N GLU A 556 7.25 22.05 20.26
CA GLU A 556 8.47 21.71 20.99
C GLU A 556 8.23 21.15 22.41
N SER A 557 8.90 20.05 22.71
CA SER A 557 9.30 19.69 24.07
C SER A 557 10.42 20.65 24.52
N GLY A 558 10.07 21.78 25.11
CA GLY A 558 10.99 22.50 25.98
C GLY A 558 11.24 21.64 27.22
N VAL A 559 12.40 20.98 27.28
CA VAL A 559 12.82 20.24 28.47
C VAL A 559 12.79 21.19 29.67
N ALA A 560 12.09 20.77 30.71
CA ALA A 560 12.16 21.37 32.02
C ALA A 560 13.63 21.34 32.49
N ALA A 561 14.31 22.49 32.42
CA ALA A 561 15.59 22.67 33.07
C ALA A 561 15.36 22.62 34.59
N ALA A 562 15.60 21.45 35.17
CA ALA A 562 15.78 21.28 36.59
C ALA A 562 17.01 22.09 37.03
N SER A 563 16.79 23.30 37.55
CA SER A 563 17.80 24.02 38.32
C SER A 563 17.93 23.36 39.70
N ASN A 564 18.78 22.34 39.79
CA ASN A 564 19.33 21.89 41.07
C ASN A 564 20.39 22.92 41.51
N THR A 565 20.05 23.80 42.44
CA THR A 565 21.02 24.49 43.30
C THR A 565 20.77 24.08 44.75
N PRO A 566 21.80 23.67 45.51
CA PRO A 566 21.63 23.19 46.89
C PRO A 566 21.43 24.37 47.86
N ASN A 567 20.57 24.13 48.87
CA ASN A 567 20.37 24.83 50.14
C ASN A 567 21.00 26.23 50.30
N ASP A 568 20.17 27.23 50.63
CA ASP A 568 20.44 28.01 51.83
C ASP A 568 19.19 28.68 52.43
N SER A 569 19.32 28.92 53.73
CA SER A 569 18.38 29.32 54.77
C SER A 569 17.38 30.45 54.48
N ALA A 570 16.18 30.28 55.04
CA ALA A 570 15.32 31.26 55.72
C ALA A 570 15.46 32.75 55.35
N THR A 571 14.41 33.32 54.78
CA THR A 571 13.77 34.58 55.25
C THR A 571 12.45 34.80 54.51
N ASN A 572 11.40 35.07 55.28
CA ASN A 572 10.13 35.61 54.78
C ASN A 572 10.35 37.03 54.26
N ASP A 573 10.12 37.25 52.97
CA ASP A 573 9.50 38.45 52.42
C ASP A 573 9.23 38.22 50.93
N SER A 574 7.97 38.00 50.58
CA SER A 574 7.52 37.84 49.19
C SER A 574 6.86 39.12 48.70
N PRO A 575 7.48 39.91 47.81
CA PRO A 575 6.74 40.70 46.86
C PRO A 575 6.26 39.77 45.73
N SER A 576 4.98 39.84 45.44
CA SER A 576 4.27 39.18 44.34
C SER A 576 5.02 39.33 43.01
N ALA A 577 5.66 38.26 42.55
CA ALA A 577 6.21 38.14 41.22
C ALA A 577 5.21 37.38 40.35
N ASP A 578 4.89 37.99 39.21
CA ASP A 578 4.00 37.50 38.16
C ASP A 578 4.22 36.02 37.87
N SER A 579 3.17 35.24 38.06
CA SER A 579 3.10 33.86 37.59
C SER A 579 3.17 33.86 36.07
N VAL A 580 4.33 33.48 35.55
CA VAL A 580 4.62 33.25 34.14
C VAL A 580 3.45 32.50 33.49
N GLU A 581 2.81 33.13 32.52
CA GLU A 581 1.75 32.55 31.69
C GLU A 581 2.31 31.34 30.93
N ARG A 582 2.17 30.13 31.50
CA ARG A 582 2.39 28.86 30.81
C ARG A 582 1.20 28.61 29.86
N GLU A 583 1.13 29.40 28.79
CA GLU A 583 -0.02 29.48 27.88
C GLU A 583 0.19 28.66 26.60
N GLU A 584 0.36 27.35 26.72
CA GLU A 584 1.20 26.69 25.71
C GLU A 584 0.85 25.20 25.45
N ALA A 585 -0.45 24.86 25.36
CA ALA A 585 -0.94 23.51 25.06
C ALA A 585 -0.32 22.89 23.79
N GLY A 586 0.41 21.79 24.00
CA GLY A 586 1.15 21.03 22.99
C GLY A 586 0.23 20.26 22.05
N GLY A 587 0.27 20.63 20.78
CA GLY A 587 -0.47 19.95 19.72
C GLY A 587 0.10 18.59 19.31
N GLU A 588 1.25 18.13 19.82
CA GLU A 588 1.93 16.96 19.26
C GLU A 588 1.13 15.69 19.58
N ILE A 589 0.98 14.78 18.62
CA ILE A 589 0.39 13.45 18.89
C ILE A 589 1.17 12.74 20.03
N SER A 590 2.44 13.14 20.24
CA SER A 590 3.30 12.72 21.34
C SER A 590 2.88 13.28 22.72
N SER A 591 2.36 14.51 22.77
CA SER A 591 1.95 15.24 23.99
C SER A 591 0.51 14.95 24.38
N VAL A 592 -0.28 14.32 23.51
CA VAL A 592 -1.58 13.71 23.86
C VAL A 592 -1.44 12.77 25.05
N GLY A 593 -0.27 12.14 25.23
CA GLY A 593 0.06 11.40 26.44
C GLY A 593 0.69 12.23 27.56
N ALA A 594 1.53 13.22 27.25
CA ALA A 594 2.51 13.74 28.22
C ALA A 594 2.17 15.08 28.89
N GLU A 595 1.27 15.90 28.35
CA GLU A 595 0.98 17.23 28.89
C GLU A 595 -0.43 17.30 29.50
N TYR A 596 -0.49 17.54 30.81
CA TYR A 596 -1.71 17.52 31.61
C TYR A 596 -2.41 18.88 31.64
N GLY A 597 -3.74 18.85 31.76
CA GLY A 597 -4.58 20.05 31.77
C GLY A 597 -4.34 20.94 33.00
N ILE A 598 -4.55 22.25 32.83
CA ILE A 598 -4.42 23.24 33.89
C ILE A 598 -5.48 22.98 34.98
N HIS A 599 -5.04 22.63 36.19
CA HIS A 599 -5.92 22.40 37.34
C HIS A 599 -6.63 23.65 37.79
N SER A 600 -7.89 23.53 38.22
CA SER A 600 -8.61 24.66 38.81
C SER A 600 -8.18 24.92 40.25
N ASN A 601 -7.43 26.00 40.48
CA ASN A 601 -7.12 26.51 41.82
C ASN A 601 -8.29 27.30 42.46
N GLU A 602 -9.52 27.13 41.95
CA GLU A 602 -10.70 27.88 42.41
C GLU A 602 -11.19 27.39 43.79
N VAL A 603 -11.12 28.26 44.80
CA VAL A 603 -11.55 27.99 46.20
C VAL A 603 -13.07 28.13 46.41
N ARG A 604 -13.85 28.42 45.35
CA ARG A 604 -15.31 28.69 45.46
C ARG A 604 -16.08 27.44 45.91
N LYS A 605 -17.18 27.62 46.63
CA LYS A 605 -18.05 26.52 47.13
C LYS A 605 -18.97 25.98 46.03
N ASP A 606 -19.23 24.66 46.06
CA ASP A 606 -20.17 24.01 45.15
C ASP A 606 -21.60 24.56 45.28
N ARG A 607 -22.18 24.95 44.14
CA ARG A 607 -23.59 25.35 43.99
C ARG A 607 -24.49 24.16 43.67
N LEU A 608 -23.95 23.16 42.97
CA LEU A 608 -24.62 21.90 42.64
C LEU A 608 -24.01 20.75 43.44
N ARG A 609 -24.85 19.96 44.10
CA ARG A 609 -24.46 18.75 44.84
C ARG A 609 -25.23 17.57 44.30
N THR A 610 -24.56 16.70 43.55
CA THR A 610 -25.17 15.49 42.99
C THR A 610 -24.85 14.26 43.83
N PRO A 611 -25.76 13.26 43.92
CA PRO A 611 -25.49 12.02 44.62
C PRO A 611 -24.32 11.26 43.97
N ARG A 612 -23.42 10.69 44.76
CA ARG A 612 -22.17 10.09 44.27
C ARG A 612 -21.86 8.75 44.92
N PHE A 613 -21.10 7.94 44.20
CA PHE A 613 -20.46 6.74 44.73
C PHE A 613 -18.97 6.98 44.87
N GLU A 614 -18.50 7.11 46.11
CA GLU A 614 -17.10 7.43 46.43
C GLU A 614 -16.12 6.36 45.95
N TRP A 615 -16.56 5.11 45.86
CA TRP A 615 -15.74 4.01 45.33
C TRP A 615 -15.42 4.18 43.84
N VAL A 616 -16.30 4.81 43.05
CA VAL A 616 -16.07 5.05 41.61
C VAL A 616 -14.96 6.07 41.41
N ASP A 617 -15.04 7.18 42.16
CA ASP A 617 -14.02 8.23 42.13
C ASP A 617 -12.67 7.67 42.59
N THR A 618 -12.67 6.86 43.67
CA THR A 618 -11.45 6.20 44.18
C THR A 618 -10.87 5.20 43.18
N LEU A 619 -11.71 4.42 42.51
CA LEU A 619 -11.29 3.41 41.53
C LEU A 619 -10.62 4.08 40.32
N LEU A 620 -11.24 5.11 39.73
CA LEU A 620 -10.70 5.80 38.57
C LEU A 620 -9.42 6.56 38.91
N ASN A 621 -9.37 7.21 40.08
CA ASN A 621 -8.14 7.87 40.54
C ASN A 621 -7.01 6.85 40.76
N LYS A 622 -7.33 5.66 41.28
CA LYS A 622 -6.36 4.56 41.43
C LYS A 622 -5.91 4.02 40.08
N ILE A 623 -6.80 3.85 39.11
CA ILE A 623 -6.44 3.42 37.75
C ILE A 623 -5.51 4.46 37.13
N ALA A 624 -5.89 5.73 37.15
CA ALA A 624 -5.12 6.80 36.54
C ALA A 624 -3.72 6.93 37.18
N SER A 625 -3.65 6.93 38.51
CA SER A 625 -2.35 6.98 39.23
C SER A 625 -1.50 5.72 39.08
N SER A 626 -2.10 4.55 38.86
CA SER A 626 -1.34 3.30 38.64
C SER A 626 -0.69 3.27 37.26
N PHE A 627 -1.37 3.83 36.25
CA PHE A 627 -0.88 3.87 34.87
C PHE A 627 -0.02 5.08 34.57
N ASP A 628 0.00 6.10 35.42
CA ASP A 628 0.80 7.33 35.26
C ASP A 628 2.25 7.07 34.81
N ARG A 629 2.94 6.12 35.46
CA ARG A 629 4.34 5.79 35.13
C ARG A 629 4.55 4.91 33.90
N ILE A 630 3.51 4.20 33.46
CA ILE A 630 3.61 3.15 32.43
C ILE A 630 3.04 3.65 31.10
N SER A 631 1.88 4.31 31.15
CA SER A 631 1.17 4.89 30.01
C SER A 631 0.40 6.13 30.45
N PRO A 632 1.02 7.32 30.29
CA PRO A 632 0.36 8.60 30.54
C PRO A 632 -0.96 8.78 29.80
N MET A 633 -1.10 8.15 28.62
CA MET A 633 -2.32 8.17 27.83
C MET A 633 -3.49 7.43 28.49
N ILE A 634 -3.25 6.27 29.11
CA ILE A 634 -4.29 5.53 29.84
C ILE A 634 -4.73 6.32 31.09
N ALA A 635 -3.77 6.97 31.77
CA ALA A 635 -4.06 7.85 32.89
C ALA A 635 -4.98 9.01 32.47
N ARG A 636 -4.68 9.64 31.34
CA ARG A 636 -5.49 10.72 30.76
C ARG A 636 -6.89 10.25 30.37
N VAL A 637 -7.01 9.11 29.69
CA VAL A 637 -8.31 8.53 29.30
C VAL A 637 -9.19 8.28 30.52
N ALA A 638 -8.61 7.78 31.62
CA ALA A 638 -9.34 7.51 32.85
C ALA A 638 -9.80 8.79 33.58
N ASP A 639 -9.06 9.90 33.45
CA ASP A 639 -9.38 11.17 34.10
C ASP A 639 -10.34 12.05 33.26
N ASP A 640 -10.33 11.92 31.92
CA ASP A 640 -11.04 12.75 30.94
C ASP A 640 -12.51 13.08 31.29
N GLY A 641 -13.26 12.09 31.76
CA GLY A 641 -14.67 12.20 32.16
C GLY A 641 -14.92 12.89 33.51
N ALA A 642 -13.91 13.46 34.19
CA ALA A 642 -14.04 14.07 35.52
C ALA A 642 -15.16 15.13 35.59
N TYR A 643 -15.26 16.00 34.59
CA TYR A 643 -16.30 17.03 34.53
C TYR A 643 -17.72 16.41 34.48
N ALA A 644 -17.92 15.36 33.68
CA ALA A 644 -19.20 14.67 33.56
C ALA A 644 -19.54 13.93 34.86
N ARG A 645 -18.55 13.29 35.50
CA ARG A 645 -18.68 12.69 36.84
C ARG A 645 -19.12 13.72 37.88
N THR A 646 -18.58 14.94 37.81
CA THR A 646 -18.89 16.02 38.77
C THR A 646 -20.30 16.57 38.61
N LEU A 647 -20.80 16.65 37.37
CA LEU A 647 -22.14 17.14 37.07
C LEU A 647 -23.25 16.09 37.22
N LEU A 648 -22.99 14.86 36.80
CA LEU A 648 -24.01 13.79 36.76
C LEU A 648 -24.00 12.91 38.00
N GLY A 649 -22.91 12.92 38.79
CA GLY A 649 -22.79 12.06 39.96
C GLY A 649 -22.81 10.58 39.56
N PHE A 650 -23.61 9.76 40.24
CA PHE A 650 -23.73 8.34 39.91
C PHE A 650 -24.32 8.06 38.51
N MET A 651 -25.12 8.99 37.96
CA MET A 651 -25.72 8.83 36.63
C MET A 651 -24.68 8.86 35.52
N TRP A 652 -23.46 9.35 35.79
CA TRP A 652 -22.34 9.24 34.88
C TRP A 652 -22.06 7.79 34.47
N LEU A 653 -22.29 6.80 35.34
CA LEU A 653 -22.07 5.38 35.03
C LEU A 653 -22.86 4.90 33.80
N LEU A 654 -23.96 5.57 33.44
CA LEU A 654 -24.70 5.27 32.21
C LEU A 654 -23.85 5.48 30.96
N VAL A 655 -22.88 6.40 30.97
CA VAL A 655 -22.00 6.70 29.83
C VAL A 655 -21.02 5.54 29.54
N PRO A 656 -20.18 5.07 30.48
CA PRO A 656 -19.33 3.91 30.24
C PRO A 656 -20.12 2.61 30.00
N PHE A 657 -21.28 2.42 30.66
CA PHE A 657 -22.15 1.28 30.35
C PHE A 657 -22.72 1.34 28.93
N ALA A 658 -23.10 2.52 28.45
CA ALA A 658 -23.50 2.72 27.06
C ALA A 658 -22.34 2.42 26.11
N GLY A 659 -21.11 2.84 26.44
CA GLY A 659 -19.91 2.49 25.67
C GLY A 659 -19.72 0.99 25.51
N VAL A 660 -19.82 0.24 26.62
CA VAL A 660 -19.74 -1.24 26.61
C VAL A 660 -20.86 -1.84 25.75
N ALA A 661 -22.10 -1.38 25.94
CA ALA A 661 -23.27 -1.88 25.21
C ALA A 661 -23.16 -1.63 23.70
N VAL A 662 -22.71 -0.43 23.30
CA VAL A 662 -22.46 -0.08 21.89
C VAL A 662 -21.34 -0.93 21.30
N GLY A 663 -20.29 -1.25 22.07
CA GLY A 663 -19.21 -2.13 21.59
C GLY A 663 -19.67 -3.56 21.37
N ILE A 664 -20.48 -4.11 22.28
CA ILE A 664 -21.09 -5.44 22.09
C ILE A 664 -22.05 -5.42 20.90
N ALA A 665 -22.95 -4.43 20.83
CA ALA A 665 -23.89 -4.28 19.72
C ALA A 665 -23.19 -4.12 18.37
N SER A 666 -22.03 -3.45 18.33
CA SER A 666 -21.21 -3.32 17.13
C SER A 666 -20.66 -4.66 16.67
N ALA A 667 -20.16 -5.50 17.57
CA ALA A 667 -19.66 -6.82 17.20
C ALA A 667 -20.78 -7.73 16.64
N PHE A 668 -21.98 -7.68 17.22
CA PHE A 668 -23.14 -8.38 16.66
C PHE A 668 -23.55 -7.80 15.29
N ASN A 669 -23.52 -6.48 15.14
CA ASN A 669 -23.86 -5.82 13.88
C ASN A 669 -22.87 -6.16 12.76
N THR A 670 -21.60 -6.42 13.09
CA THR A 670 -20.57 -6.82 12.13
C THR A 670 -20.40 -8.33 12.00
N ASN A 671 -21.31 -9.13 12.59
CA ASN A 671 -21.22 -10.59 12.62
C ASN A 671 -19.86 -11.11 13.11
N PHE A 672 -19.31 -10.42 14.11
CA PHE A 672 -18.03 -10.70 14.72
C PHE A 672 -16.82 -10.55 13.79
N VAL A 673 -16.99 -9.97 12.60
CA VAL A 673 -15.89 -9.62 11.69
C VAL A 673 -15.37 -8.23 12.05
N VAL A 674 -14.05 -8.02 11.93
CA VAL A 674 -13.45 -6.70 12.12
C VAL A 674 -13.73 -5.81 10.92
N MET A 675 -14.77 -4.99 11.06
CA MET A 675 -15.18 -3.98 10.08
C MET A 675 -15.85 -2.82 10.81
N ILE A 676 -16.04 -1.71 10.11
CA ILE A 676 -16.77 -0.55 10.65
C ILE A 676 -18.24 -0.96 10.84
N PRO A 677 -18.84 -0.74 12.02
CA PRO A 677 -20.24 -1.05 12.28
C PRO A 677 -21.20 -0.08 11.56
N SER A 678 -22.51 -0.27 11.73
CA SER A 678 -23.53 0.60 11.14
C SER A 678 -23.31 2.07 11.49
N LEU A 679 -23.74 2.96 10.58
CA LEU A 679 -23.57 4.41 10.74
C LEU A 679 -24.12 4.93 12.07
N GLU A 680 -25.22 4.36 12.55
CA GLU A 680 -25.84 4.72 13.84
C GLU A 680 -24.92 4.40 15.02
N LEU A 681 -24.28 3.22 15.00
CA LEU A 681 -23.35 2.80 16.04
C LEU A 681 -22.05 3.62 15.98
N VAL A 682 -21.59 3.99 14.79
CA VAL A 682 -20.47 4.92 14.57
C VAL A 682 -20.80 6.32 15.12
N ILE A 683 -22.01 6.81 14.93
CA ILE A 683 -22.42 8.10 15.51
C ILE A 683 -22.46 7.99 17.04
N ALA A 684 -22.99 6.89 17.58
CA ALA A 684 -23.09 6.67 19.02
C ALA A 684 -21.71 6.63 19.71
N ILE A 685 -20.76 5.87 19.16
CA ILE A 685 -19.37 5.81 19.67
C ILE A 685 -18.68 7.18 19.55
N CYS A 686 -18.87 7.94 18.47
CA CYS A 686 -18.29 9.28 18.35
C CYS A 686 -18.78 10.21 19.47
N ILE A 687 -20.09 10.21 19.74
CA ILE A 687 -20.68 11.05 20.78
C ILE A 687 -20.18 10.61 22.16
N LEU A 688 -20.28 9.31 22.48
CA LEU A 688 -19.88 8.78 23.79
C LEU A 688 -18.38 8.98 24.04
N GLY A 689 -17.55 8.68 23.05
CA GLY A 689 -16.10 8.82 23.11
C GLY A 689 -15.67 10.27 23.28
N VAL A 690 -16.26 11.22 22.54
CA VAL A 690 -15.94 12.65 22.66
C VAL A 690 -16.36 13.22 24.02
N ILE A 691 -17.53 12.81 24.52
CA ILE A 691 -17.98 13.21 25.86
C ILE A 691 -17.06 12.61 26.92
N ASP A 692 -16.69 11.34 26.81
CA ASP A 692 -15.83 10.67 27.79
C ASP A 692 -14.92 9.65 27.10
N ALA A 693 -13.63 9.97 27.01
CA ALA A 693 -12.65 9.08 26.39
C ALA A 693 -12.61 7.70 27.08
N PHE A 694 -12.93 7.61 28.39
CA PHE A 694 -13.01 6.33 29.10
C PHE A 694 -14.12 5.45 28.55
N ALA A 695 -15.28 6.03 28.20
CA ALA A 695 -16.38 5.30 27.57
C ALA A 695 -16.01 4.81 26.16
N GLY A 696 -15.27 5.62 25.39
CA GLY A 696 -14.71 5.19 24.10
C GLY A 696 -13.72 4.03 24.23
N MET A 697 -12.81 4.09 25.21
CA MET A 697 -11.88 2.98 25.49
C MET A 697 -12.62 1.71 25.92
N LEU A 698 -13.67 1.83 26.74
CA LEU A 698 -14.50 0.68 27.12
C LEU A 698 -15.28 0.09 25.95
N PHE A 699 -15.75 0.92 25.01
CA PHE A 699 -16.27 0.44 23.72
C PHE A 699 -15.21 -0.39 23.01
N ALA A 700 -13.98 0.11 22.88
CA ALA A 700 -12.93 -0.57 22.11
C ALA A 700 -12.58 -1.92 22.74
N LEU A 701 -12.49 -1.97 24.07
CA LEU A 701 -12.27 -3.20 24.82
C LEU A 701 -13.44 -4.19 24.66
N SER A 702 -14.69 -3.75 24.82
CA SER A 702 -15.84 -4.66 24.71
C SER A 702 -16.06 -5.15 23.28
N PHE A 703 -15.88 -4.29 22.28
CA PHE A 703 -15.90 -4.66 20.86
C PHE A 703 -14.80 -5.68 20.57
N GLY A 704 -13.56 -5.40 20.97
CA GLY A 704 -12.41 -6.30 20.75
C GLY A 704 -12.55 -7.66 21.44
N ILE A 705 -13.00 -7.69 22.71
CA ILE A 705 -13.26 -8.95 23.43
C ILE A 705 -14.37 -9.74 22.74
N THR A 706 -15.45 -9.07 22.32
CA THR A 706 -16.58 -9.74 21.66
C THR A 706 -16.18 -10.29 20.30
N LEU A 707 -15.40 -9.54 19.51
CA LEU A 707 -14.78 -10.00 18.27
C LEU A 707 -13.86 -11.21 18.49
N LEU A 708 -13.03 -11.17 19.54
CA LEU A 708 -12.12 -12.26 19.87
C LEU A 708 -12.88 -13.55 20.26
N LEU A 709 -13.97 -13.42 21.01
CA LEU A 709 -14.86 -14.54 21.32
C LEU A 709 -15.59 -15.07 20.07
N GLY A 710 -15.86 -14.21 19.08
CA GLY A 710 -16.45 -14.57 17.79
C GLY A 710 -15.43 -14.88 16.70
N SER A 711 -14.15 -15.08 17.04
CA SER A 711 -13.06 -15.41 16.10
C SER A 711 -12.82 -14.37 14.98
N GLY A 712 -13.08 -13.09 15.23
CA GLY A 712 -12.95 -12.01 14.24
C GLY A 712 -11.52 -11.67 13.80
N PHE A 713 -10.52 -12.04 14.60
CA PHE A 713 -9.10 -11.78 14.32
C PHE A 713 -8.47 -12.93 13.54
N THR A 714 -8.69 -12.93 12.22
CA THR A 714 -8.22 -13.99 11.31
C THR A 714 -6.99 -13.60 10.48
N SER A 715 -6.66 -12.32 10.39
CA SER A 715 -5.53 -11.80 9.61
C SER A 715 -4.86 -10.61 10.29
N ILE A 716 -3.67 -10.23 9.79
CA ILE A 716 -2.96 -9.00 10.21
C ILE A 716 -3.82 -7.75 9.92
N ASP A 717 -4.62 -7.79 8.86
CA ASP A 717 -5.50 -6.68 8.49
C ASP A 717 -6.68 -6.53 9.46
N SER A 718 -7.22 -7.64 10.01
CA SER A 718 -8.19 -7.57 11.10
C SER A 718 -7.60 -6.90 12.35
N VAL A 719 -6.32 -7.10 12.65
CA VAL A 719 -5.66 -6.42 13.79
C VAL A 719 -5.53 -4.92 13.54
N ARG A 720 -5.17 -4.52 12.31
CA ARG A 720 -5.05 -3.12 11.88
C ARG A 720 -6.38 -2.40 11.89
N GLY A 721 -7.42 -3.02 11.33
CA GLY A 721 -8.77 -2.47 11.29
C GLY A 721 -9.33 -2.25 12.69
N PHE A 722 -9.11 -3.20 13.60
CA PHE A 722 -9.51 -3.06 14.99
C PHE A 722 -8.75 -1.91 15.67
N LEU A 723 -7.44 -1.83 15.50
CA LEU A 723 -6.63 -0.76 16.09
C LEU A 723 -7.10 0.62 15.60
N GLY A 724 -7.43 0.75 14.31
CA GLY A 724 -8.00 1.96 13.73
C GLY A 724 -9.32 2.37 14.38
N ILE A 725 -10.27 1.43 14.50
CA ILE A 725 -11.58 1.66 15.14
C ILE A 725 -11.41 1.98 16.63
N ALA A 726 -10.51 1.28 17.32
CA ALA A 726 -10.22 1.48 18.72
C ALA A 726 -9.66 2.89 18.97
N VAL A 727 -8.67 3.34 18.20
CA VAL A 727 -8.11 4.69 18.33
C VAL A 727 -9.19 5.75 18.01
N PHE A 728 -9.95 5.55 16.94
CA PHE A 728 -11.03 6.45 16.54
C PHE A 728 -12.08 6.67 17.65
N SER A 729 -12.31 5.64 18.49
CA SER A 729 -13.33 5.68 19.54
C SER A 729 -13.06 6.67 20.68
N PHE A 730 -11.80 6.99 20.98
CA PHE A 730 -11.44 7.83 22.14
C PHE A 730 -10.34 8.86 21.86
N ALA A 731 -9.65 8.81 20.71
CA ALA A 731 -8.63 9.79 20.35
C ALA A 731 -9.16 11.20 20.00
N PRO A 732 -10.33 11.38 19.34
CA PRO A 732 -10.84 12.71 18.98
C PRO A 732 -10.87 13.74 20.12
N PRO A 733 -11.42 13.45 21.32
CA PRO A 733 -11.41 14.40 22.43
C PRO A 733 -10.00 14.69 22.96
N LEU A 734 -9.12 13.69 22.99
CA LEU A 734 -7.76 13.85 23.50
C LEU A 734 -6.93 14.75 22.57
N MET A 735 -7.11 14.58 21.25
CA MET A 735 -6.52 15.46 20.23
C MET A 735 -7.05 16.89 20.37
N ALA A 736 -8.36 17.06 20.52
CA ALA A 736 -8.96 18.38 20.70
C ALA A 736 -8.40 19.08 21.96
N ALA A 737 -8.34 18.38 23.09
CA ALA A 737 -7.78 18.89 24.35
C ALA A 737 -6.28 19.18 24.27
N ALA A 738 -5.52 18.43 23.46
CA ALA A 738 -4.10 18.69 23.23
C ALA A 738 -3.88 19.97 22.41
N THR A 739 -4.72 20.25 21.40
CA THR A 739 -4.59 21.48 20.61
C THR A 739 -4.86 22.74 21.42
N ARG A 740 -5.91 22.72 22.26
CA ARG A 740 -6.26 23.79 23.19
C ARG A 740 -6.98 23.22 24.40
N PRO A 741 -6.70 23.74 25.60
CA PRO A 741 -7.35 23.26 26.80
C PRO A 741 -8.81 23.75 26.80
N PHE A 742 -9.75 22.85 27.06
CA PHE A 742 -11.17 23.21 27.18
C PHE A 742 -11.46 24.12 28.38
N ARG A 743 -10.55 24.13 29.37
CA ARG A 743 -10.64 24.87 30.63
C ARG A 743 -9.36 25.66 30.88
N ARG A 744 -9.49 26.88 31.42
CA ARG A 744 -8.34 27.73 31.77
C ARG A 744 -8.54 28.54 33.05
N ASP A 745 -7.53 28.58 33.92
CA ASP A 745 -7.61 29.25 35.22
C ASP A 745 -7.74 30.77 35.16
N SER A 746 -8.37 31.31 36.21
CA SER A 746 -8.85 32.68 36.27
C SER A 746 -7.81 33.62 36.87
N SER A 747 -7.00 34.23 36.00
CA SER A 747 -6.40 35.53 36.25
C SER A 747 -6.42 36.32 34.93
N GLU A 748 -7.01 37.53 34.97
CA GLU A 748 -7.03 38.59 33.94
C GLU A 748 -8.14 38.68 32.87
N ASP A 749 -8.47 39.93 32.56
CA ASP A 749 -9.55 40.41 31.68
C ASP A 749 -9.49 39.95 30.20
N GLN A 750 -8.45 39.23 29.76
CA GLN A 750 -8.37 38.62 28.42
C GLN A 750 -9.14 37.29 28.27
N ILE A 751 -9.80 36.81 29.34
CA ILE A 751 -10.48 35.50 29.43
C ILE A 751 -11.48 35.22 28.30
N ARG A 752 -12.34 36.17 27.92
CA ARG A 752 -13.42 35.89 26.95
C ARG A 752 -12.86 35.59 25.55
N TRP A 753 -11.83 36.32 25.16
CA TRP A 753 -11.18 36.13 23.87
C TRP A 753 -10.36 34.85 23.83
N ASN A 754 -9.62 34.55 24.90
CA ASN A 754 -8.85 33.31 24.97
C ASN A 754 -9.75 32.08 24.93
N ARG A 755 -10.85 32.07 25.70
CA ARG A 755 -11.82 30.97 25.68
C ARG A 755 -12.52 30.77 24.34
N LEU A 756 -12.86 31.85 23.64
CA LEU A 756 -13.47 31.74 22.32
C LEU A 756 -12.49 31.12 21.31
N LYS A 757 -11.21 31.51 21.35
CA LYS A 757 -10.18 30.89 20.51
C LYS A 757 -9.99 29.41 20.85
N ASP A 758 -9.94 29.08 22.14
CA ASP A 758 -9.75 27.69 22.58
C ASP A 758 -10.91 26.80 22.12
N PHE A 759 -12.14 27.30 22.20
CA PHE A 759 -13.33 26.64 21.66
C PHE A 759 -13.24 26.43 20.15
N VAL A 760 -12.98 27.50 19.37
CA VAL A 760 -12.98 27.43 17.90
C VAL A 760 -11.88 26.48 17.41
N LEU A 761 -10.69 26.55 17.98
CA LEU A 761 -9.56 25.70 17.57
C LEU A 761 -9.75 24.25 17.98
N SER A 762 -10.14 23.96 19.23
CA SER A 762 -10.32 22.57 19.68
C SER A 762 -11.48 21.88 18.95
N ALA A 763 -12.60 22.57 18.74
CA ALA A 763 -13.74 22.02 18.01
C ALA A 763 -13.38 21.75 16.54
N LEU A 764 -12.73 22.70 15.88
CA LEU A 764 -12.44 22.58 14.46
C LEU A 764 -11.35 21.56 14.17
N PHE A 765 -10.24 21.56 14.92
CA PHE A 765 -9.19 20.57 14.74
C PHE A 765 -9.62 19.17 15.22
N GLY A 766 -10.38 19.08 16.30
CA GLY A 766 -10.89 17.79 16.78
C GLY A 766 -11.88 17.15 15.80
N ALA A 767 -12.82 17.93 15.26
CA ALA A 767 -13.74 17.45 14.23
C ALA A 767 -13.01 17.04 12.96
N TRP A 768 -12.06 17.86 12.52
CA TRP A 768 -11.30 17.58 11.31
C TRP A 768 -10.40 16.33 11.46
N ALA A 769 -9.72 16.17 12.61
CA ALA A 769 -8.97 14.96 12.96
C ALA A 769 -9.86 13.72 12.88
N ALA A 770 -11.05 13.77 13.48
CA ALA A 770 -11.98 12.65 13.48
C ALA A 770 -12.47 12.30 12.07
N GLY A 771 -12.72 13.29 11.21
CA GLY A 771 -13.07 13.04 9.81
C GLY A 771 -11.95 12.35 9.03
N GLY A 772 -10.70 12.77 9.24
CA GLY A 772 -9.53 12.11 8.65
C GLY A 772 -9.36 10.67 9.15
N MET A 773 -9.52 10.45 10.46
CA MET A 773 -9.48 9.10 11.05
C MET A 773 -10.58 8.22 10.45
N TYR A 774 -11.82 8.71 10.37
CA TYR A 774 -12.95 7.95 9.82
C TYR A 774 -12.77 7.63 8.33
N GLY A 775 -12.31 8.60 7.53
CA GLY A 775 -12.02 8.41 6.11
C GLY A 775 -10.88 7.42 5.84
N ALA A 776 -9.98 7.25 6.80
CA ALA A 776 -8.88 6.28 6.74
C ALA A 776 -9.26 4.86 7.24
N LEU A 777 -10.40 4.68 7.91
CA LEU A 777 -10.80 3.37 8.43
C LEU A 777 -11.01 2.30 7.32
N PRO A 778 -11.63 2.61 6.16
CA PRO A 778 -11.87 1.61 5.12
C PRO A 778 -10.60 0.97 4.56
N SER A 779 -9.48 1.69 4.55
CA SER A 779 -8.17 1.16 4.11
C SER A 779 -7.43 0.38 5.20
N LEU A 780 -7.86 0.50 6.47
CA LEU A 780 -7.32 -0.28 7.58
C LEU A 780 -8.10 -1.59 7.79
N THR A 781 -9.34 -1.64 7.32
CA THR A 781 -10.20 -2.82 7.37
C THR A 781 -10.22 -3.51 6.02
N THR A 782 -10.41 -4.84 5.99
CA THR A 782 -10.57 -5.58 4.74
C THR A 782 -11.83 -5.20 3.95
N TYR A 783 -12.80 -4.50 4.58
CA TYR A 783 -14.15 -4.29 4.06
C TYR A 783 -14.55 -2.81 4.01
N LYS A 784 -15.22 -2.37 2.93
CA LYS A 784 -15.79 -1.01 2.83
C LYS A 784 -17.31 -1.07 3.05
N PRO A 785 -17.87 -0.51 4.15
CA PRO A 785 -19.32 -0.44 4.32
C PRO A 785 -19.94 0.62 3.41
N LEU A 786 -21.23 0.46 3.10
CA LEU A 786 -22.07 1.36 2.29
C LEU A 786 -22.05 2.85 2.71
N HIS A 787 -21.63 3.15 3.94
CA HIS A 787 -21.69 4.50 4.51
C HIS A 787 -20.31 5.11 4.83
N SER A 788 -19.21 4.45 4.43
CA SER A 788 -17.84 4.92 4.70
C SER A 788 -17.52 6.29 4.07
N ASP A 789 -18.21 6.69 3.00
CA ASP A 789 -17.97 7.96 2.31
C ASP A 789 -18.59 9.18 3.03
N ARG A 790 -19.34 8.97 4.13
CA ARG A 790 -20.03 10.03 4.90
C ARG A 790 -19.13 10.75 5.92
N THR A 791 -17.91 11.11 5.53
CA THR A 791 -16.94 11.77 6.42
C THR A 791 -17.44 13.13 6.97
N ASP A 792 -18.16 13.90 6.15
CA ASP A 792 -18.71 15.21 6.55
C ASP A 792 -19.74 15.10 7.68
N LEU A 793 -20.54 14.02 7.69
CA LEU A 793 -21.51 13.78 8.75
C LEU A 793 -20.80 13.50 10.08
N ILE A 794 -19.76 12.65 10.06
CA ILE A 794 -18.98 12.33 11.26
C ILE A 794 -18.29 13.58 11.81
N GLN A 795 -17.71 14.41 10.94
CA GLN A 795 -17.11 15.68 11.37
C GLN A 795 -18.12 16.60 12.04
N LEU A 796 -19.33 16.73 11.46
CA LEU A 796 -20.40 17.53 12.05
C LEU A 796 -20.82 16.99 13.42
N VAL A 797 -20.99 15.67 13.55
CA VAL A 797 -21.33 15.03 14.82
C VAL A 797 -20.25 15.27 15.88
N VAL A 798 -18.98 15.09 15.53
CA VAL A 798 -17.86 15.31 16.45
C VAL A 798 -17.74 16.79 16.82
N LEU A 799 -17.94 17.72 15.87
CA LEU A 799 -17.95 19.15 16.15
C LEU A 799 -19.02 19.51 17.19
N LEU A 800 -20.25 19.01 17.01
CA LEU A 800 -21.34 19.23 17.95
C LEU A 800 -21.07 18.56 19.31
N ALA A 801 -20.44 17.38 19.32
CA ALA A 801 -20.06 16.68 20.55
C ALA A 801 -18.94 17.41 21.32
N ILE A 802 -17.93 17.96 20.63
CA ILE A 802 -16.88 18.77 21.28
C ILE A 802 -17.50 20.07 21.81
N ALA A 803 -18.44 20.67 21.08
CA ALA A 803 -19.11 21.87 21.54
C ALA A 803 -19.97 21.61 22.78
N SER A 804 -20.70 20.50 22.84
CA SER A 804 -21.47 20.13 24.03
C SER A 804 -20.56 19.81 25.22
N ARG A 805 -19.43 19.13 24.99
CA ARG A 805 -18.39 18.91 26.00
C ARG A 805 -17.84 20.22 26.55
N TRP A 806 -17.49 21.19 25.70
CA TRP A 806 -17.03 22.50 26.14
C TRP A 806 -18.05 23.20 27.05
N ILE A 807 -19.35 23.09 26.72
CA ILE A 807 -20.43 23.61 27.58
C ILE A 807 -20.42 22.89 28.93
N PHE A 808 -20.40 21.55 28.95
CA PHE A 808 -20.41 20.78 30.19
C PHE A 808 -19.20 21.06 31.07
N GLU A 809 -18.00 21.19 30.51
CA GLU A 809 -16.80 21.53 31.27
C GLU A 809 -16.89 22.93 31.90
N ASN A 810 -17.44 23.91 31.19
CA ASN A 810 -17.69 25.24 31.75
C ASN A 810 -18.78 25.25 32.82
N VAL A 811 -19.84 24.45 32.66
CA VAL A 811 -20.92 24.30 33.64
C VAL A 811 -20.40 23.60 34.90
N ALA A 812 -19.59 22.54 34.77
CA ALA A 812 -18.94 21.84 35.89
C ALA A 812 -18.13 22.79 36.75
N ARG A 813 -17.36 23.67 36.13
CA ARG A 813 -16.61 24.71 36.83
C ARG A 813 -17.52 25.74 37.51
N ALA A 814 -18.55 26.22 36.82
CA ALA A 814 -19.41 27.26 37.34
C ALA A 814 -20.28 26.79 38.52
N TYR A 815 -20.68 25.52 38.52
CA TYR A 815 -21.64 24.96 39.47
C TYR A 815 -21.03 24.03 40.52
N SER A 816 -19.94 23.32 40.24
CA SER A 816 -19.32 22.36 41.16
C SER A 816 -17.77 22.40 41.16
N PRO A 817 -17.15 23.57 41.41
CA PRO A 817 -15.70 23.73 41.34
C PRO A 817 -14.92 22.93 42.40
N GLN A 818 -15.43 22.77 43.63
CA GLN A 818 -14.74 21.99 44.66
C GLN A 818 -14.76 20.50 44.35
N ARG A 819 -15.91 19.99 43.89
CA ARG A 819 -16.01 18.59 43.48
C ARG A 819 -15.11 18.28 42.30
N LEU A 820 -15.05 19.16 41.31
CA LEU A 820 -14.16 19.01 40.15
C LEU A 820 -12.71 18.82 40.60
N ARG A 821 -12.24 19.65 41.54
CA ARG A 821 -10.89 19.54 42.11
C ARG A 821 -10.59 18.22 42.82
N ILE A 822 -11.59 17.55 43.40
CA ILE A 822 -11.41 16.29 44.14
C ILE A 822 -11.44 15.08 43.19
N VAL A 823 -12.25 15.18 42.13
CA VAL A 823 -12.47 14.11 41.16
C VAL A 823 -11.38 14.07 40.09
N GLU A 824 -10.85 15.24 39.73
CA GLU A 824 -9.70 15.41 38.84
C GLU A 824 -8.42 15.01 39.59
N VAL A 825 -7.59 14.19 38.97
CA VAL A 825 -6.37 13.72 39.61
C VAL A 825 -5.33 14.84 39.68
N GLU A 826 -4.77 15.06 40.87
CA GLU A 826 -3.76 16.07 41.17
C GLU A 826 -2.43 15.72 40.49
N GLU A 827 -1.97 16.63 39.63
CA GLU A 827 -0.66 16.71 38.96
C GLU A 827 0.16 15.41 39.01
N PHE A 828 -0.01 14.60 37.98
CA PHE A 828 0.73 13.37 37.79
C PHE A 828 2.24 13.63 37.75
N ARG A 829 3.03 12.73 38.36
CA ARG A 829 4.48 12.96 38.50
C ARG A 829 5.11 12.86 37.12
N GLU A 830 5.82 13.91 36.69
CA GLU A 830 6.58 13.91 35.44
C GLU A 830 7.33 12.58 35.28
N VAL A 831 7.08 11.91 34.14
CA VAL A 831 7.72 10.65 33.80
C VAL A 831 9.22 10.89 33.78
N VAL A 832 9.94 10.23 34.68
CA VAL A 832 11.40 10.33 34.76
C VAL A 832 11.97 10.03 33.38
N ASN A 833 12.74 11.01 32.89
CA ASN A 833 13.26 11.20 31.53
C ASN A 833 14.23 10.10 31.02
N ARG A 834 13.96 8.81 31.28
CA ARG A 834 14.84 7.67 31.02
C ARG A 834 14.28 6.61 30.06
N GLN A 835 13.19 6.89 29.35
CA GLN A 835 12.71 6.04 28.23
C GLN A 835 12.31 6.80 26.93
N PRO A 836 13.01 7.88 26.50
CA PRO A 836 12.62 8.60 25.29
C PRO A 836 12.68 7.70 24.03
N PHE A 837 13.68 6.82 23.95
CA PHE A 837 13.89 5.97 22.78
C PHE A 837 12.85 4.85 22.63
N ALA A 838 12.44 4.19 23.71
CA ALA A 838 11.48 3.09 23.64
C ALA A 838 10.09 3.57 23.17
N SER A 839 9.62 4.70 23.71
CA SER A 839 8.35 5.29 23.27
C SER A 839 8.42 5.77 21.82
N LEU A 840 9.55 6.32 21.40
CA LEU A 840 9.79 6.74 20.02
C LEU A 840 9.81 5.54 19.06
N LEU A 841 10.45 4.43 19.45
CA LEU A 841 10.54 3.21 18.66
C LEU A 841 9.16 2.55 18.52
N ILE A 842 8.40 2.42 19.61
CA ILE A 842 7.02 1.88 19.57
C ILE A 842 6.13 2.75 18.66
N ARG A 843 6.23 4.08 18.74
CA ARG A 843 5.45 4.99 17.89
C ARG A 843 5.83 4.89 16.42
N THR A 844 7.13 4.76 16.13
CA THR A 844 7.62 4.58 14.76
C THR A 844 7.18 3.23 14.20
N ALA A 845 7.23 2.17 15.02
CA ALA A 845 6.73 0.85 14.65
C ALA A 845 5.22 0.88 14.37
N LEU A 846 4.43 1.57 15.20
CA LEU A 846 2.99 1.72 14.99
C LEU A 846 2.67 2.56 13.74
N PHE A 847 3.43 3.62 13.49
CA PHE A 847 3.34 4.41 12.25
C PHE A 847 3.63 3.55 11.03
N LEU A 848 4.74 2.80 11.01
CA LEU A 848 5.10 1.89 9.94
C LEU A 848 4.05 0.79 9.73
N PHE A 849 3.54 0.22 10.83
CA PHE A 849 2.54 -0.84 10.80
C PHE A 849 1.24 -0.40 10.13
N VAL A 850 0.80 0.84 10.40
CA VAL A 850 -0.37 1.46 9.81
C VAL A 850 -0.09 1.92 8.37
N ALA A 851 1.02 2.64 8.14
CA ALA A 851 1.40 3.17 6.82
C ALA A 851 1.60 2.07 5.77
N ALA A 852 2.08 0.89 6.17
CA ALA A 852 2.25 -0.26 5.28
C ALA A 852 0.95 -0.71 4.61
N THR A 853 -0.23 -0.40 5.16
CA THR A 853 -1.53 -0.72 4.52
C THR A 853 -1.84 0.19 3.34
N PHE A 854 -1.40 1.45 3.39
CA PHE A 854 -1.71 2.44 2.36
C PHE A 854 -0.76 2.35 1.19
N ILE A 855 0.50 2.04 1.48
CA ILE A 855 1.61 2.21 0.54
C ILE A 855 2.31 0.88 0.25
N GLY A 856 2.08 -0.15 1.07
CA GLY A 856 2.81 -1.42 0.99
C GLY A 856 4.20 -1.33 1.64
N ASN A 857 4.90 -2.47 1.66
CA ASN A 857 6.28 -2.54 2.14
C ASN A 857 7.25 -2.21 0.99
N ASN A 858 7.68 -0.96 0.90
CA ASN A 858 8.61 -0.46 -0.12
C ASN A 858 9.58 0.58 0.47
N TRP A 859 10.46 1.13 -0.36
CA TRP A 859 11.43 2.14 0.06
C TRP A 859 10.76 3.36 0.72
N ALA A 860 9.61 3.81 0.20
CA ALA A 860 8.92 5.00 0.69
C ALA A 860 8.41 4.80 2.12
N LEU A 861 7.97 3.59 2.47
CA LEU A 861 7.60 3.23 3.84
C LEU A 861 8.76 3.45 4.81
N TRP A 862 9.95 2.93 4.48
CA TRP A 862 11.14 3.02 5.33
C TRP A 862 11.69 4.44 5.39
N VAL A 863 11.73 5.15 4.27
CA VAL A 863 12.14 6.56 4.23
C VAL A 863 11.17 7.42 5.03
N GLY A 864 9.85 7.23 4.89
CA GLY A 864 8.85 7.92 5.70
C GLY A 864 8.99 7.60 7.18
N GLY A 865 9.30 6.36 7.54
CA GLY A 865 9.63 5.94 8.90
C GLY A 865 10.86 6.66 9.46
N ALA A 866 11.94 6.73 8.69
CA ALA A 866 13.15 7.46 9.05
C ALA A 866 12.87 8.97 9.21
N MET A 867 12.09 9.55 8.30
CA MET A 867 11.63 10.94 8.34
C MET A 867 10.73 11.24 9.55
N PHE A 868 10.04 10.24 10.09
CA PHE A 868 9.28 10.36 11.34
C PHE A 868 10.17 10.21 12.59
N PHE A 869 11.14 9.29 12.55
CA PHE A 869 12.01 8.94 13.67
C PHE A 869 13.14 9.96 13.90
N ILE A 870 13.91 10.29 12.86
CA ILE A 870 15.14 11.08 12.93
C ILE A 870 14.90 12.47 13.53
N PRO A 871 13.88 13.26 13.10
CA PRO A 871 13.70 14.59 13.65
C PRO A 871 13.40 14.58 15.16
N LYS A 872 12.68 13.56 15.63
CA LYS A 872 12.36 13.39 17.05
C LYS A 872 13.57 12.88 17.83
N LEU A 873 14.38 12.04 17.23
CA LEU A 873 15.66 11.62 17.80
C LEU A 873 16.58 12.84 18.02
N ILE A 874 16.73 13.67 16.98
CA ILE A 874 17.55 14.89 17.03
C ILE A 874 16.99 15.88 18.07
N SER A 875 15.67 15.99 18.19
CA SER A 875 15.03 16.88 19.16
C SER A 875 15.47 16.63 20.61
N GLN A 876 15.80 15.38 20.97
CA GLN A 876 16.30 15.01 22.30
C GLN A 876 17.69 15.58 22.61
N PHE A 877 18.46 15.95 21.58
CA PHE A 877 19.82 16.47 21.72
C PHE A 877 19.92 17.98 21.45
N THR A 878 18.79 18.65 21.19
CA THR A 878 18.74 20.08 20.80
C THR A 878 19.34 21.03 21.83
N GLU A 879 19.41 20.63 23.10
CA GLU A 879 20.07 21.42 24.15
C GLU A 879 21.54 21.73 23.82
N HIS A 880 22.20 20.84 23.07
CA HIS A 880 23.61 20.95 22.69
C HIS A 880 23.83 21.81 21.44
N PHE A 881 22.77 22.19 20.71
CA PHE A 881 22.90 23.01 19.49
C PHE A 881 22.99 24.51 19.79
N PRO A 882 23.66 25.32 18.95
CA PRO A 882 23.69 26.77 19.12
C PRO A 882 22.30 27.40 18.96
N ASN A 883 21.98 28.41 19.78
CA ASN A 883 20.71 29.15 19.71
C ASN A 883 20.87 30.49 18.97
N PHE A 884 20.17 30.66 17.86
CA PHE A 884 20.13 31.88 17.04
C PHE A 884 18.85 32.69 17.29
N ALA A 885 18.89 33.60 18.27
CA ALA A 885 17.76 34.46 18.63
C ALA A 885 17.20 35.32 17.48
N LEU A 886 18.02 35.62 16.45
CA LEU A 886 17.60 36.40 15.28
C LEU A 886 16.64 35.63 14.39
N VAL A 887 16.85 34.33 14.20
CA VAL A 887 15.96 33.44 13.44
C VAL A 887 14.63 33.32 14.17
N HIS A 888 14.69 33.15 15.49
CA HIS A 888 13.50 33.00 16.33
C HIS A 888 12.58 34.22 16.33
N ARG A 889 13.13 35.43 16.11
CA ARG A 889 12.34 36.66 16.06
C ARG A 889 11.41 36.76 14.84
N TYR A 890 11.81 36.20 13.70
CA TYR A 890 11.07 36.33 12.43
C TYR A 890 10.20 35.12 12.08
N LEU A 891 10.32 34.03 12.82
CA LEU A 891 9.47 32.85 12.64
C LEU A 891 8.02 33.14 13.06
N PRO A 892 7.02 32.69 12.27
CA PRO A 892 5.62 32.85 12.63
C PRO A 892 5.30 32.02 13.88
N ARG A 893 4.59 32.63 14.84
CA ARG A 893 4.18 31.99 16.10
C ARG A 893 2.66 31.81 16.21
N ASN A 894 2.25 30.93 17.12
CA ASN A 894 0.84 30.75 17.51
C ASN A 894 -0.06 30.46 16.29
N LEU A 895 -1.23 31.10 16.25
CA LEU A 895 -2.21 30.98 15.18
C LEU A 895 -1.63 31.32 13.80
N LEU A 896 -0.70 32.27 13.73
CA LEU A 896 -0.06 32.68 12.48
C LEU A 896 0.83 31.56 11.93
N ARG A 897 1.53 30.82 12.80
CA ARG A 897 2.30 29.63 12.40
C ARG A 897 1.40 28.63 11.70
N VAL A 898 0.26 28.30 12.32
CA VAL A 898 -0.71 27.33 11.78
C VAL A 898 -1.21 27.77 10.41
N VAL A 899 -1.59 29.03 10.27
CA VAL A 899 -2.03 29.60 8.99
C VAL A 899 -0.96 29.47 7.91
N VAL A 900 0.26 29.94 8.19
CA VAL A 900 1.38 29.88 7.22
C VAL A 900 1.65 28.42 6.84
N MET A 901 1.62 27.52 7.82
CA MET A 901 1.83 26.09 7.64
C MET A 901 0.76 25.45 6.74
N LEU A 902 -0.52 25.82 6.90
CA LEU A 902 -1.60 25.34 6.03
C LEU A 902 -1.38 25.79 4.58
N PHE A 903 -0.98 27.05 4.36
CA PHE A 903 -0.65 27.54 3.02
C PHE A 903 0.57 26.86 2.42
N VAL A 904 1.63 26.66 3.21
CA VAL A 904 2.84 25.96 2.75
C VAL A 904 2.51 24.50 2.43
N ALA A 905 1.72 23.82 3.24
CA ALA A 905 1.29 22.44 2.99
C ALA A 905 0.42 22.32 1.73
N LEU A 906 -0.54 23.24 1.53
CA LEU A 906 -1.34 23.33 0.31
C LEU A 906 -0.47 23.58 -0.92
N TRP A 907 0.39 24.60 -0.86
CA TRP A 907 1.27 24.96 -1.97
C TRP A 907 2.22 23.82 -2.33
N TRP A 908 2.83 23.20 -1.32
CA TRP A 908 3.72 22.06 -1.49
C TRP A 908 2.96 20.84 -2.03
N GLY A 909 1.78 20.56 -1.51
CA GLY A 909 0.93 19.47 -1.98
C GLY A 909 0.51 19.64 -3.44
N MET A 910 0.11 20.85 -3.84
CA MET A 910 -0.16 21.16 -5.25
C MET A 910 1.09 20.99 -6.12
N LEU A 911 2.28 21.40 -5.64
CA LEU A 911 3.52 21.24 -6.37
C LEU A 911 3.85 19.76 -6.58
N VAL A 912 3.74 18.93 -5.54
CA VAL A 912 3.94 17.48 -5.63
C VAL A 912 2.91 16.87 -6.60
N ASN A 913 1.64 17.23 -6.50
CA ASN A 913 0.60 16.73 -7.39
C ASN A 913 0.84 17.15 -8.86
N ASN A 914 1.22 18.40 -9.12
CA ASN A 914 1.48 18.87 -10.48
C ASN A 914 2.74 18.25 -11.10
N ARG A 915 3.67 17.76 -10.28
CA ARG A 915 4.92 17.13 -10.75
C ARG A 915 4.83 15.61 -10.86
N TYR A 916 4.10 14.98 -9.97
CA TYR A 916 4.08 13.53 -9.81
C TYR A 916 2.67 12.92 -9.89
N GLY A 917 1.62 13.71 -10.12
CA GLY A 917 0.21 13.28 -10.10
C GLY A 917 -0.17 12.24 -11.14
N ASP A 918 0.55 12.21 -12.26
CA ASP A 918 0.33 11.27 -13.37
C ASP A 918 1.23 10.02 -13.28
N SER A 919 2.07 9.91 -12.24
CA SER A 919 3.00 8.78 -12.07
C SER A 919 2.30 7.54 -11.49
N PRO A 920 2.65 6.31 -11.92
CA PRO A 920 2.22 5.09 -11.22
C PRO A 920 2.62 5.08 -9.73
N ASN A 921 3.70 5.81 -9.38
CA ASN A 921 4.25 5.90 -8.04
C ASN A 921 3.85 7.18 -7.29
N THR A 922 2.80 7.91 -7.73
CA THR A 922 2.37 9.17 -7.08
C THR A 922 2.19 9.00 -5.58
N LEU A 923 1.61 7.88 -5.13
CA LEU A 923 1.37 7.62 -3.71
C LEU A 923 2.68 7.49 -2.91
N LEU A 924 3.71 6.86 -3.49
CA LEU A 924 5.03 6.69 -2.86
C LEU A 924 5.72 8.05 -2.70
N TYR A 925 5.72 8.83 -3.77
CA TYR A 925 6.33 10.16 -3.77
C TYR A 925 5.58 11.13 -2.87
N ALA A 926 4.24 11.12 -2.90
CA ALA A 926 3.42 11.94 -2.03
C ALA A 926 3.71 11.65 -0.55
N PHE A 927 3.81 10.39 -0.15
CA PHE A 927 4.09 10.02 1.24
C PHE A 927 5.40 10.60 1.78
N VAL A 928 6.47 10.50 0.99
CA VAL A 928 7.81 10.98 1.38
C VAL A 928 7.90 12.49 1.25
N LEU A 929 7.58 13.03 0.07
CA LEU A 929 7.79 14.44 -0.25
C LEU A 929 6.88 15.35 0.57
N LEU A 930 5.63 14.95 0.84
CA LEU A 930 4.76 15.80 1.64
C LEU A 930 5.30 15.98 3.06
N SER A 931 6.10 15.06 3.60
CA SER A 931 6.67 15.17 4.95
C SER A 931 7.77 16.24 5.07
N ILE A 932 8.36 16.70 3.96
CA ILE A 932 9.54 17.59 3.92
C ILE A 932 9.31 18.95 4.59
N PRO A 933 8.25 19.72 4.28
CA PRO A 933 8.06 21.06 4.87
C PRO A 933 8.01 21.03 6.40
N GLY A 934 7.40 19.98 6.96
CA GLY A 934 7.34 19.79 8.40
C GLY A 934 8.71 19.55 9.02
N ILE A 935 9.58 18.78 8.35
CA ILE A 935 10.94 18.50 8.82
C ILE A 935 11.83 19.72 8.68
N ALA A 936 11.75 20.44 7.57
CA ALA A 936 12.52 21.66 7.35
C ALA A 936 12.27 22.69 8.46
N LEU A 937 11.01 22.87 8.86
CA LEU A 937 10.68 23.77 9.98
C LEU A 937 11.13 23.23 11.34
N GLY A 938 10.99 21.93 11.59
CA GLY A 938 11.53 21.31 12.80
C GLY A 938 13.05 21.49 12.91
N ALA A 939 13.75 21.42 11.78
CA ALA A 939 15.19 21.67 11.72
C ALA A 939 15.56 23.11 12.04
N VAL A 940 14.73 24.08 11.63
CA VAL A 940 14.91 25.49 11.98
C VAL A 940 14.66 25.72 13.48
N ASP A 941 13.63 25.10 14.04
CA ASP A 941 13.27 25.20 15.46
C ASP A 941 14.41 24.69 16.38
N TRP A 942 15.17 23.66 15.96
CA TRP A 942 16.33 23.16 16.71
C TRP A 942 17.37 24.24 17.06
N PHE A 943 17.47 25.28 16.24
CA PHE A 943 18.41 26.38 16.43
C PHE A 943 17.75 27.69 16.86
N ALA A 944 16.42 27.77 16.97
CA ALA A 944 15.68 29.01 17.16
C ALA A 944 14.87 28.98 18.48
N ARG A 945 15.54 28.81 19.62
CA ARG A 945 14.91 28.45 20.91
C ARG A 945 14.39 29.64 21.72
N ASP A 946 15.07 30.81 21.71
CA ASP A 946 14.70 31.93 22.60
C ASP A 946 14.62 33.29 21.89
N SER A 947 13.48 33.97 22.01
CA SER A 947 13.30 35.37 21.59
C SER A 947 12.01 35.97 22.14
N LYS A 948 11.99 37.31 22.24
CA LYS A 948 10.89 38.11 22.78
C LYS A 948 9.60 37.94 21.97
N ASP A 949 8.48 37.80 22.67
CA ASP A 949 7.16 37.63 22.04
C ASP A 949 6.76 38.80 21.15
N TRP A 950 5.97 38.45 20.12
CA TRP A 950 5.42 39.42 19.20
C TRP A 950 4.31 40.23 19.89
N PRO A 951 4.30 41.56 19.76
CA PRO A 951 3.22 42.37 20.30
C PRO A 951 1.91 42.02 19.57
N SER A 952 0.89 41.57 20.32
CA SER A 952 -0.42 41.21 19.77
C SER A 952 -1.44 42.33 20.00
N THR A 953 -2.06 42.82 18.93
CA THR A 953 -3.15 43.82 18.99
C THR A 953 -4.49 43.14 18.77
N ALA A 954 -5.61 43.78 19.16
CA ALA A 954 -6.95 43.24 18.89
C ALA A 954 -7.20 43.01 17.39
N VAL A 955 -6.64 43.87 16.53
CA VAL A 955 -6.72 43.76 15.07
C VAL A 955 -5.91 42.56 14.56
N SER A 956 -4.67 42.35 15.02
CA SER A 956 -3.89 41.19 14.60
C SER A 956 -4.51 39.86 15.08
N LYS A 957 -5.18 39.88 16.24
CA LYS A 957 -5.95 38.76 16.78
C LYS A 957 -7.16 38.40 15.91
N MET A 958 -7.97 39.39 15.49
CA MET A 958 -9.12 39.18 14.61
C MET A 958 -8.72 38.74 13.20
N LEU A 959 -7.68 39.38 12.63
CA LEU A 959 -7.15 39.04 11.31
C LEU A 959 -6.62 37.59 11.29
N GLY A 960 -5.91 37.18 12.34
CA GLY A 960 -5.41 35.80 12.43
C GLY A 960 -6.53 34.76 12.43
N VAL A 961 -7.65 35.00 13.12
CA VAL A 961 -8.80 34.07 13.14
C VAL A 961 -9.49 34.04 11.78
N ALA A 962 -9.69 35.20 11.14
CA ALA A 962 -10.26 35.26 9.80
C ALA A 962 -9.40 34.49 8.78
N VAL A 963 -8.08 34.66 8.82
CA VAL A 963 -7.17 33.95 7.93
C VAL A 963 -7.11 32.46 8.24
N LEU A 964 -7.23 32.04 9.51
CA LEU A 964 -7.37 30.62 9.86
C LEU A 964 -8.64 30.02 9.25
N VAL A 965 -9.80 30.67 9.41
CA VAL A 965 -11.06 30.23 8.84
C VAL A 965 -10.96 30.14 7.31
N VAL A 966 -10.39 31.15 6.65
CA VAL A 966 -10.14 31.13 5.21
C VAL A 966 -9.18 30.00 4.82
N GLY A 967 -8.08 29.80 5.55
CA GLY A 967 -7.14 28.72 5.29
C GLY A 967 -7.79 27.33 5.39
N ILE A 968 -8.66 27.12 6.36
CA ILE A 968 -9.43 25.87 6.50
C ILE A 968 -10.40 25.69 5.33
N LEU A 969 -11.13 26.75 4.96
CA LEU A 969 -12.05 26.71 3.82
C LEU A 969 -11.32 26.47 2.49
N CYS A 970 -10.10 26.99 2.33
CA CYS A 970 -9.23 26.66 1.19
C CYS A 970 -8.80 25.19 1.20
N VAL A 971 -8.37 24.65 2.34
CA VAL A 971 -8.00 23.22 2.47
C VAL A 971 -9.19 22.29 2.18
N ARG A 972 -10.41 22.73 2.49
CA ARG A 972 -11.64 21.98 2.19
C ARG A 972 -12.09 22.07 0.73
N GLY A 973 -11.37 22.81 -0.13
CA GLY A 973 -11.79 23.03 -1.52
C GLY A 973 -13.10 23.83 -1.64
N VAL A 974 -13.45 24.61 -0.61
CA VAL A 974 -14.66 25.46 -0.62
C VAL A 974 -14.36 26.81 -1.29
N ILE A 975 -13.12 27.28 -1.21
CA ILE A 975 -12.70 28.59 -1.74
C ILE A 975 -11.89 28.47 -3.04
N PHE A 976 -11.49 27.27 -3.47
CA PHE A 976 -10.82 27.05 -4.76
C PHE A 976 -11.15 25.68 -5.34
#